data_AF-A0A6N8EH55-F1
#
_entry.id   AF-A0A6N8EH55-F1
#
_cell.length_a   1.000
_cell.length_b   1.000
_cell.length_c   1.000
_cell.angle_alpha   90.00
_cell.angle_beta   90.00
_cell.angle_gamma   90.00
#
_symmetry.space_group_name_H-M   'P 1'
#
loop_
_entity.id
_entity.type
_entity.pdbx_description
1 polymer ?
#
loop_
_entity_poly.entity_id
_entity_poly.type
_entity_poly.pdbx_seq_one_letter_code
_entity_poly.pdbx_strand_id
1 'polypeptide(L)'
;MFDSETARRSGMASGFDELRVPPYNLNAEQSLLGGLLLDNSTWDRVADMVSEGDLYRHEHRLIFGAIAKLAIDNQPFDVVTLAETLERSSHLAEIGGLSYLGTLASQTPSAANIKAYAKIVRQTSVRRQMIAAGTAIADSAYNPDGREASELLDEAERRVFSIAEQESRGGGGFQPIRTLLSQAVERIDTLYLREEPITGLATGFADFDEMTSGLQPSDLIIVAGRPSMGKCVAADTEILLDDGRVATIEDIVREGRARLLTLGDDWRFQLTRPSAFVDDGHKPVFRVTTRLGRQIETTAPHPYLTPSGWRPLSELQVGESIAVPRRLPIFGQETMRDCEVKLLGYLIGDGSLTGTRPLFTNSDPRIRADFSAAVESMIAGLSKFRENAQQAPNALALWLDAFGLCDCAADAVFIPKAVFRLPKNQLALFINRLFTAADLATTPSIAQETPGLGYSTLSGRLSLQVQHLLLRFGVIAKRYQRPIECALGESRVWQLDITDAESIKIFATEIGFWALEAEQGHARKALGNHDLADMAASDVYWDRIVSIESLGERQVYDLTIPETHNFVANDICVHNTTFAMNVAENIAIQSKRPVAVFSMEMPGDSLAMRMMSSLGRIDQHRVRTGKLEDDEWPRLTSAVNLLSETSIFIDDTPALSPTEVRARARRLKREHGDLGLIVLDYLQLMQAPGVGENRATEISAISRALKGLAKELSVPVIALSQLNRSLENRPNKRPMMSDLRECVTGDTLVVLADGRRIPIRDLVGTYPDVVSVDESGRLIEATSDCVWCVGRRPVSVVRLASGRQIRATAEHRLLGANGWQTVGELSPGSRLAIARRLPTPVNSMQWPEHQLILLAHLIGDGSYLSGQPLRYTTASEENSRIVSECATRFGVRINRHAGVGAWHQLVFSGNGNRWHPAGINRWLREIGIFGQRSHEKRLPTDLFRLDNDQLALFLRHLWATDGTISLRKPGQKGSHGVHLSTNSRGLAEDVAAVLLRLGIVARIQSVFQAGYRTTYMVWVRGADNQRQFLNQVGAFGPRVSQAIALQTALNDVKSNTNVDTLPREIFDRVRTLMQEHGISHRKMAALRGTAYGGSSHFRFAPSRNVLADYGERLQDPELKAAATSDLFWDTVVAIEPDGEEDVFDLTVPGPASWLADGIVSHNSGAIEQDADLIVFIYRDEVYNKESNDKGIAEIIIGKQRNGPIGTVRLTFLGKYTKFENYIGSYYGEDEH
;
A
#
# COMPACT_ATOMS: atom_id res chain seq x y z
N MET A 1 -13.58 52.37 -50.82
CA MET A 1 -13.08 53.61 -51.45
C MET A 1 -12.42 54.39 -50.34
N PHE A 2 -11.09 54.56 -50.40
CA PHE A 2 -10.20 55.54 -49.74
C PHE A 2 -10.56 56.16 -48.37
N ASP A 3 -9.64 56.44 -47.44
CA ASP A 3 -8.24 56.01 -47.20
C ASP A 3 -7.78 56.65 -45.86
N SER A 4 -6.55 56.37 -45.43
CA SER A 4 -5.61 57.26 -44.72
C SER A 4 -6.15 58.29 -43.70
N GLU A 5 -5.83 58.22 -42.40
CA GLU A 5 -4.49 58.45 -41.81
C GLU A 5 -4.06 59.94 -41.82
N THR A 6 -3.47 60.40 -40.69
CA THR A 6 -2.67 61.64 -40.52
C THR A 6 -3.37 63.01 -40.71
N ALA A 7 -2.96 64.10 -40.03
CA ALA A 7 -1.93 64.32 -39.01
C ALA A 7 -2.16 65.68 -38.30
N ARG A 8 -1.24 66.00 -37.37
CA ARG A 8 -0.91 67.32 -36.79
C ARG A 8 -1.70 67.66 -35.50
N ARG A 9 -1.07 68.16 -34.43
CA ARG A 9 0.32 68.64 -34.27
C ARG A 9 0.81 68.55 -32.82
N SER A 10 1.99 67.94 -32.66
CA SER A 10 3.15 68.44 -31.91
C SER A 10 2.96 69.42 -30.72
N GLY A 11 3.42 68.97 -29.56
CA GLY A 11 3.90 69.81 -28.45
C GLY A 11 4.86 68.98 -27.60
N MET A 12 6.11 69.42 -27.44
CA MET A 12 7.12 68.69 -26.65
C MET A 12 6.67 68.58 -25.18
N ALA A 13 6.71 67.36 -24.64
CA ALA A 13 6.76 67.12 -23.21
C ALA A 13 8.03 66.33 -22.90
N SER A 14 8.83 66.85 -21.97
CA SER A 14 10.04 66.20 -21.45
C SER A 14 9.67 65.10 -20.47
N GLY A 15 10.27 63.92 -20.63
CA GLY A 15 10.15 62.80 -19.71
C GLY A 15 10.73 61.57 -20.39
N PHE A 16 11.98 61.23 -20.09
CA PHE A 16 12.53 59.93 -20.48
C PHE A 16 11.73 58.88 -19.71
N ASP A 17 10.99 58.05 -20.44
CA ASP A 17 10.34 56.86 -19.91
C ASP A 17 11.45 55.94 -19.37
N GLU A 18 11.49 55.75 -18.05
CA GLU A 18 12.59 55.03 -17.40
C GLU A 18 12.59 53.57 -17.86
N LEU A 19 13.63 53.18 -18.60
CA LEU A 19 13.94 51.78 -18.87
C LEU A 19 13.93 51.02 -17.53
N ARG A 20 12.96 50.13 -17.35
CA ARG A 20 12.80 49.32 -16.12
C ARG A 20 13.92 48.27 -16.02
N VAL A 21 15.12 48.72 -15.63
CA VAL A 21 16.27 47.83 -15.41
C VAL A 21 16.03 47.01 -14.12
N PRO A 22 16.28 45.69 -14.12
CA PRO A 22 16.19 44.88 -12.91
C PRO A 22 17.10 45.42 -11.79
N PRO A 23 16.67 45.42 -10.51
CA PRO A 23 17.41 46.05 -9.43
C PRO A 23 18.76 45.37 -9.13
N TYR A 24 19.81 46.18 -9.01
CA TYR A 24 21.18 45.74 -8.69
C TYR A 24 21.87 46.76 -7.77
N ASN A 25 23.00 46.37 -7.16
CA ASN A 25 23.88 47.30 -6.45
C ASN A 25 25.34 46.89 -6.64
N LEU A 26 25.99 47.47 -7.66
CA LEU A 26 27.37 47.12 -8.02
C LEU A 26 28.36 47.45 -6.89
N ASN A 27 28.17 48.55 -6.17
CA ASN A 27 29.06 48.95 -5.08
C ASN A 27 29.05 47.91 -3.94
N ALA A 28 27.88 47.32 -3.66
CA ALA A 28 27.75 46.24 -2.67
C ALA A 28 28.38 44.93 -3.17
N GLU A 29 28.23 44.57 -4.45
CA GLU A 29 28.89 43.41 -5.04
C GLU A 29 30.43 43.56 -5.02
N GLN A 30 30.94 44.73 -5.41
CA GLN A 30 32.38 45.00 -5.41
C GLN A 30 32.96 44.99 -3.98
N SER A 31 32.26 45.59 -3.01
CA SER A 31 32.66 45.58 -1.59
C SER A 31 32.56 44.20 -0.95
N LEU A 32 31.67 43.33 -1.45
CA LEU A 32 31.57 41.93 -1.03
C LEU A 32 32.76 41.12 -1.55
N LEU A 33 33.03 41.19 -2.86
CA LEU A 33 34.11 40.44 -3.51
C LEU A 33 35.50 40.87 -3.03
N GLY A 34 35.76 42.19 -2.96
CA GLY A 34 37.01 42.68 -2.40
C GLY A 34 37.13 42.45 -0.89
N GLY A 35 36.01 42.36 -0.17
CA GLY A 35 36.00 41.94 1.24
C GLY A 35 36.50 40.51 1.44
N LEU A 36 36.04 39.58 0.60
CA LEU A 36 36.52 38.19 0.57
C LEU A 36 38.01 38.09 0.19
N LEU A 37 38.47 38.90 -0.76
CA LEU A 37 39.88 38.95 -1.20
C LEU A 37 40.84 39.56 -0.17
N LEU A 38 40.33 40.30 0.82
CA LEU A 38 41.12 40.93 1.90
C LEU A 38 41.16 40.08 3.18
N ASP A 39 40.11 39.31 3.47
CA ASP A 39 40.02 38.47 4.67
C ASP A 39 39.25 37.17 4.39
N ASN A 40 39.99 36.09 4.15
CA ASN A 40 39.44 34.77 3.86
C ASN A 40 38.54 34.22 4.98
N SER A 41 38.72 34.64 6.24
CA SER A 41 37.88 34.21 7.37
C SER A 41 36.45 34.74 7.31
N THR A 42 36.18 35.66 6.37
CA THR A 42 34.83 36.16 6.12
C THR A 42 33.98 35.26 5.23
N TRP A 43 34.57 34.25 4.56
CA TRP A 43 33.82 33.32 3.72
C TRP A 43 32.72 32.57 4.49
N ASP A 44 33.05 32.01 5.66
CA ASP A 44 32.11 31.32 6.56
C ASP A 44 30.93 32.21 7.01
N ARG A 45 31.09 33.54 6.90
CA ARG A 45 30.07 34.53 7.26
C ARG A 45 29.15 34.92 6.10
N VAL A 46 29.48 34.50 4.88
CA VAL A 46 28.87 34.92 3.61
C VAL A 46 28.32 33.73 2.81
N ALA A 47 28.97 32.56 2.87
CA ALA A 47 28.62 31.37 2.09
C ALA A 47 27.14 30.95 2.26
N ASP A 48 26.61 31.04 3.49
CA ASP A 48 25.20 30.73 3.81
C ASP A 48 24.21 31.83 3.38
N MET A 49 24.69 33.01 3.00
CA MET A 49 23.87 34.21 2.72
C MET A 49 23.76 34.56 1.22
N VAL A 50 24.78 34.24 0.42
CA VAL A 50 24.89 34.67 -0.99
C VAL A 50 25.47 33.54 -1.83
N SER A 51 24.79 33.24 -2.93
CA SER A 51 25.23 32.29 -3.96
C SER A 51 25.77 33.01 -5.20
N GLU A 52 26.47 32.30 -6.09
CA GLU A 52 26.92 32.84 -7.38
C GLU A 52 25.78 33.50 -8.18
N GLY A 53 24.59 32.89 -8.19
CA GLY A 53 23.42 33.41 -8.92
C GLY A 53 22.88 34.74 -8.36
N ASP A 54 23.26 35.15 -7.15
CA ASP A 54 22.79 36.38 -6.52
C ASP A 54 23.50 37.65 -7.00
N LEU A 55 24.66 37.53 -7.68
CA LEU A 55 25.37 38.68 -8.24
C LEU A 55 24.77 39.06 -9.61
N TYR A 56 24.65 40.35 -9.88
CA TYR A 56 24.06 40.87 -11.11
C TYR A 56 25.02 40.74 -12.30
N ARG A 57 26.28 41.15 -12.12
CA ARG A 57 27.31 41.11 -13.17
C ARG A 57 27.85 39.70 -13.41
N HIS A 58 28.04 39.33 -14.67
CA HIS A 58 28.56 38.01 -15.04
C HIS A 58 30.00 37.80 -14.54
N GLU A 59 30.83 38.83 -14.65
CA GLU A 59 32.21 38.86 -14.19
C GLU A 59 32.29 38.62 -12.68
N HIS A 60 31.35 39.20 -11.92
CA HIS A 60 31.24 39.02 -10.48
C HIS A 60 30.80 37.60 -10.09
N ARG A 61 29.98 36.92 -10.92
CA ARG A 61 29.63 35.50 -10.72
C ARG A 61 30.86 34.61 -10.86
N LEU A 62 31.61 34.75 -11.96
CA LEU A 62 32.83 33.99 -12.21
C LEU A 62 33.86 34.16 -11.07
N ILE A 63 34.03 35.40 -10.58
CA ILE A 63 34.88 35.69 -9.42
C ILE A 63 34.37 34.99 -8.15
N PHE A 64 33.08 35.09 -7.83
CA PHE A 64 32.50 34.45 -6.64
C PHE A 64 32.56 32.93 -6.69
N GLY A 65 32.26 32.31 -7.85
CA GLY A 65 32.34 30.87 -8.04
C GLY A 65 33.77 30.32 -7.95
N ALA A 66 34.76 31.07 -8.45
CA ALA A 66 36.17 30.71 -8.29
C ALA A 66 36.67 30.87 -6.84
N ILE A 67 36.22 31.89 -6.11
CA ILE A 67 36.45 32.02 -4.65
C ILE A 67 35.82 30.84 -3.90
N ALA A 68 34.56 30.49 -4.21
CA ALA A 68 33.85 29.38 -3.58
C ALA A 68 34.59 28.05 -3.78
N LYS A 69 35.10 27.81 -4.98
CA LYS A 69 35.89 26.62 -5.30
C LYS A 69 37.20 26.56 -4.49
N LEU A 70 37.96 27.65 -4.45
CA LEU A 70 39.19 27.73 -3.64
C LEU A 70 38.91 27.50 -2.15
N ALA A 71 37.83 28.08 -1.63
CA ALA A 71 37.41 27.89 -0.24
C ALA A 71 37.02 26.43 0.07
N ILE A 72 36.28 25.76 -0.83
CA ILE A 72 35.93 24.33 -0.71
C ILE A 72 37.19 23.45 -0.74
N ASP A 73 38.15 23.77 -1.61
CA ASP A 73 39.45 23.07 -1.70
C ASP A 73 40.41 23.43 -0.53
N ASN A 74 39.96 24.21 0.47
CA ASN A 74 40.74 24.73 1.61
C ASN A 74 42.00 25.52 1.19
N GLN A 75 41.96 26.19 0.04
CA GLN A 75 43.02 27.04 -0.48
C GLN A 75 42.76 28.52 -0.17
N PRO A 76 43.80 29.32 0.11
CA PRO A 76 43.65 30.77 0.21
C PRO A 76 43.20 31.35 -1.14
N PHE A 77 42.33 32.35 -1.08
CA PHE A 77 41.80 33.09 -2.22
C PHE A 77 42.12 34.58 -2.04
N ASP A 78 43.33 34.95 -2.46
CA ASP A 78 43.77 36.33 -2.62
C ASP A 78 43.78 36.73 -4.12
N VAL A 79 44.21 37.95 -4.42
CA VAL A 79 44.27 38.47 -5.81
C VAL A 79 45.16 37.62 -6.72
N VAL A 80 46.17 36.91 -6.19
CA VAL A 80 47.14 36.13 -6.97
C VAL A 80 46.63 34.71 -7.24
N THR A 81 46.24 34.01 -6.19
CA THR A 81 45.68 32.64 -6.23
C THR A 81 44.37 32.58 -7.00
N LEU A 82 43.52 33.60 -6.88
CA LEU A 82 42.31 33.71 -7.69
C LEU A 82 42.64 33.97 -9.17
N ALA A 83 43.63 34.81 -9.47
CA ALA A 83 44.04 35.07 -10.85
C ALA A 83 44.58 33.80 -11.53
N GLU A 84 45.45 33.04 -10.86
CA GLU A 84 45.95 31.74 -11.38
C GLU A 84 44.79 30.76 -11.63
N THR A 85 43.82 30.71 -10.72
CA THR A 85 42.65 29.83 -10.84
C THR A 85 41.76 30.22 -12.02
N LEU A 86 41.55 31.52 -12.24
CA LEU A 86 40.78 32.05 -13.37
C LEU A 86 41.55 31.98 -14.70
N GLU A 87 42.89 31.99 -14.68
CA GLU A 87 43.73 31.78 -15.85
C GLU A 87 43.69 30.32 -16.29
N ARG A 88 43.78 29.38 -15.34
CA ARG A 88 43.63 27.93 -15.59
C ARG A 88 42.25 27.55 -16.13
N SER A 89 41.21 28.34 -15.88
CA SER A 89 39.87 28.16 -16.45
C SER A 89 39.58 29.06 -17.67
N SER A 90 40.56 29.81 -18.18
CA SER A 90 40.45 30.73 -19.32
C SER A 90 39.50 31.94 -19.12
N HIS A 91 39.05 32.22 -17.90
CA HIS A 91 38.13 33.33 -17.58
C HIS A 91 38.83 34.62 -17.09
N LEU A 92 40.15 34.60 -16.84
CA LEU A 92 40.87 35.79 -16.35
C LEU A 92 40.77 37.01 -17.28
N ALA A 93 40.77 36.80 -18.61
CA ALA A 93 40.62 37.89 -19.58
C ALA A 93 39.19 38.46 -19.60
N GLU A 94 38.18 37.63 -19.34
CA GLU A 94 36.76 37.98 -19.36
C GLU A 94 36.37 38.87 -18.17
N ILE A 95 36.96 38.63 -16.99
CA ILE A 95 36.71 39.44 -15.79
C ILE A 95 37.48 40.78 -15.76
N GLY A 96 38.16 41.17 -16.85
CA GLY A 96 38.97 42.39 -16.91
C GLY A 96 40.41 42.25 -16.37
N GLY A 97 40.90 41.03 -16.18
CA GLY A 97 42.29 40.74 -15.82
C GLY A 97 42.67 41.05 -14.37
N LEU A 98 43.96 40.84 -14.06
CA LEU A 98 44.54 41.07 -12.73
C LEU A 98 44.32 42.50 -12.22
N SER A 99 44.28 43.49 -13.12
CA SER A 99 43.98 44.89 -12.78
C SER A 99 42.59 45.08 -12.18
N TYR A 100 41.59 44.31 -12.62
CA TYR A 100 40.24 44.39 -12.05
C TYR A 100 40.19 43.79 -10.64
N LEU A 101 40.81 42.62 -10.44
CA LEU A 101 40.90 41.99 -9.10
C LEU A 101 41.63 42.89 -8.09
N GLY A 102 42.74 43.51 -8.47
CA GLY A 102 43.43 44.50 -7.64
C GLY A 102 42.59 45.76 -7.36
N THR A 103 41.73 46.16 -8.31
CA THR A 103 40.78 47.26 -8.12
C THR A 103 39.71 46.89 -7.09
N LEU A 104 39.14 45.68 -7.14
CA LEU A 104 38.15 45.21 -6.15
C LEU A 104 38.72 45.18 -4.73
N ALA A 105 39.93 44.65 -4.56
CA ALA A 105 40.61 44.61 -3.27
C ALA A 105 40.94 46.02 -2.75
N SER A 106 41.35 46.96 -3.60
CA SER A 106 41.72 48.32 -3.17
C SER A 106 40.55 49.28 -2.94
N GLN A 107 39.40 49.07 -3.59
CA GLN A 107 38.22 49.94 -3.47
C GLN A 107 37.24 49.50 -2.36
N THR A 108 37.48 48.36 -1.71
CA THR A 108 36.61 47.86 -0.63
C THR A 108 36.82 48.65 0.67
N PRO A 109 35.77 49.28 1.25
CA PRO A 109 35.95 50.13 2.44
C PRO A 109 36.40 49.38 3.71
N SER A 110 35.89 48.17 3.94
CA SER A 110 36.31 47.28 5.03
C SER A 110 35.66 45.90 4.92
N ALA A 111 36.42 44.83 5.17
CA ALA A 111 35.89 43.47 5.32
C ALA A 111 35.00 43.30 6.58
N ALA A 112 35.07 44.20 7.57
CA ALA A 112 34.27 44.11 8.80
C ALA A 112 32.75 44.16 8.54
N ASN A 113 32.32 44.91 7.52
CA ASN A 113 30.90 45.11 7.18
C ASN A 113 30.37 44.13 6.12
N ILE A 114 31.13 43.08 5.79
CA ILE A 114 30.82 42.17 4.66
C ILE A 114 29.43 41.53 4.73
N LYS A 115 28.91 41.21 5.93
CA LYS A 115 27.53 40.72 6.12
C LYS A 115 26.46 41.73 5.68
N ALA A 116 26.73 43.03 5.82
CA ALA A 116 25.81 44.07 5.36
C ALA A 116 25.81 44.17 3.82
N TYR A 117 26.98 44.10 3.19
CA TYR A 117 27.08 44.05 1.73
C TYR A 117 26.43 42.79 1.15
N ALA A 118 26.70 41.62 1.74
CA ALA A 118 26.04 40.35 1.41
C ALA A 118 24.51 40.45 1.49
N LYS A 119 23.97 41.04 2.57
CA LYS A 119 22.53 41.27 2.73
C LYS A 119 21.95 42.19 1.64
N ILE A 120 22.67 43.24 1.24
CA ILE A 120 22.23 44.15 0.16
C ILE A 120 22.21 43.40 -1.18
N VAL A 121 23.26 42.65 -1.53
CA VAL A 121 23.31 41.83 -2.75
C VAL A 121 22.13 40.86 -2.77
N ARG A 122 21.93 40.10 -1.69
CA ARG A 122 20.81 39.16 -1.55
C ARG A 122 19.43 39.82 -1.70
N GLN A 123 19.21 40.97 -1.06
CA GLN A 123 17.96 41.73 -1.21
C GLN A 123 17.71 42.21 -2.66
N THR A 124 18.75 42.61 -3.39
CA THR A 124 18.60 42.95 -4.82
C THR A 124 18.32 41.71 -5.67
N SER A 125 18.94 40.57 -5.37
CA SER A 125 18.67 39.29 -6.04
C SER A 125 17.22 38.85 -5.87
N VAL A 126 16.70 38.82 -4.64
CA VAL A 126 15.29 38.46 -4.35
C VAL A 126 14.33 39.35 -5.14
N ARG A 127 14.59 40.66 -5.24
CA ARG A 127 13.78 41.57 -6.07
C ARG A 127 13.85 41.24 -7.58
N ARG A 128 15.01 40.84 -8.11
CA ARG A 128 15.14 40.39 -9.52
C ARG A 128 14.40 39.08 -9.76
N GLN A 129 14.51 38.11 -8.84
CA GLN A 129 13.79 36.83 -8.92
C GLN A 129 12.28 37.05 -8.88
N MET A 130 11.79 37.95 -8.02
CA MET A 130 10.38 38.33 -7.93
C MET A 130 9.86 38.97 -9.22
N ILE A 131 10.65 39.84 -9.87
CA ILE A 131 10.31 40.40 -11.18
C ILE A 131 10.26 39.29 -12.25
N ALA A 132 11.26 38.42 -12.31
CA ALA A 132 11.31 37.32 -13.28
C ALA A 132 10.15 36.32 -13.11
N ALA A 133 9.80 35.98 -11.85
CA ALA A 133 8.64 35.15 -11.56
C ALA A 133 7.33 35.86 -11.95
N GLY A 134 7.16 37.14 -11.62
CA GLY A 134 5.99 37.93 -11.99
C GLY A 134 5.81 38.05 -13.52
N THR A 135 6.89 38.29 -14.26
CA THR A 135 6.86 38.29 -15.73
C THR A 135 6.48 36.91 -16.28
N ALA A 136 7.11 35.83 -15.82
CA ALA A 136 6.79 34.48 -16.30
C ALA A 136 5.36 34.02 -15.97
N ILE A 137 4.81 34.43 -14.82
CA ILE A 137 3.41 34.19 -14.45
C ILE A 137 2.48 34.97 -15.38
N ALA A 138 2.77 36.24 -15.67
CA ALA A 138 2.00 37.03 -16.62
C ALA A 138 2.07 36.43 -18.05
N ASP A 139 3.26 36.05 -18.52
CA ASP A 139 3.47 35.44 -19.83
C ASP A 139 2.70 34.11 -19.98
N SER A 140 2.68 33.29 -18.92
CA SER A 140 1.93 32.01 -18.89
C SER A 140 0.41 32.22 -18.84
N ALA A 141 -0.06 33.31 -18.22
CA ALA A 141 -1.47 33.69 -18.25
C ALA A 141 -1.93 34.25 -19.61
N TYR A 142 -1.03 34.92 -20.35
CA TYR A 142 -1.29 35.35 -21.74
C TYR A 142 -1.15 34.22 -22.76
N ASN A 143 -0.22 33.27 -22.54
CA ASN A 143 0.05 32.13 -23.43
C ASN A 143 -0.03 30.81 -22.64
N PRO A 144 -1.23 30.23 -22.48
CA PRO A 144 -1.43 29.05 -21.64
C PRO A 144 -0.93 27.74 -22.26
N ASP A 145 -0.62 27.71 -23.56
CA ASP A 145 -0.15 26.51 -24.31
C ASP A 145 -1.06 25.27 -24.18
N GLY A 146 -2.36 25.47 -23.97
CA GLY A 146 -3.35 24.41 -23.81
C GLY A 146 -3.47 23.83 -22.39
N ARG A 147 -2.80 24.45 -21.41
CA ARG A 147 -2.89 24.10 -19.99
C ARG A 147 -4.13 24.71 -19.33
N GLU A 148 -4.68 23.99 -18.36
CA GLU A 148 -5.85 24.43 -17.60
C GLU A 148 -5.51 25.51 -16.56
N ALA A 149 -6.50 26.30 -16.15
CA ALA A 149 -6.30 27.42 -15.24
C ALA A 149 -5.74 27.00 -13.85
N SER A 150 -6.05 25.77 -13.40
CA SER A 150 -5.48 25.18 -12.19
C SER A 150 -3.97 24.94 -12.31
N GLU A 151 -3.50 24.39 -13.43
CA GLU A 151 -2.07 24.12 -13.66
C GLU A 151 -1.25 25.42 -13.69
N LEU A 152 -1.82 26.49 -14.24
CA LEU A 152 -1.20 27.81 -14.26
C LEU A 152 -1.12 28.45 -12.87
N LEU A 153 -2.12 28.21 -12.01
CA LEU A 153 -2.11 28.64 -10.61
C LEU A 153 -1.08 27.85 -9.78
N ASP A 154 -1.02 26.53 -9.95
CA ASP A 154 -0.02 25.66 -9.30
C ASP A 154 1.41 26.05 -9.71
N GLU A 155 1.64 26.37 -10.98
CA GLU A 155 2.93 26.85 -11.44
C GLU A 155 3.28 28.21 -10.82
N ALA A 156 2.31 29.13 -10.75
CA ALA A 156 2.49 30.44 -10.14
C ALA A 156 2.83 30.33 -8.64
N GLU A 157 2.10 29.50 -7.89
CA GLU A 157 2.37 29.25 -6.47
C GLU A 157 3.76 28.63 -6.28
N ARG A 158 4.12 27.62 -7.06
CA ARG A 158 5.45 26.96 -7.01
C ARG A 158 6.59 27.95 -7.28
N ARG A 159 6.43 28.83 -8.29
CA ARG A 159 7.42 29.88 -8.62
C ARG A 159 7.58 30.86 -7.46
N VAL A 160 6.49 31.37 -6.88
CA VAL A 160 6.54 32.29 -5.73
C VAL A 160 7.12 31.61 -4.48
N PHE A 161 6.74 30.37 -4.21
CA PHE A 161 7.21 29.59 -3.06
C PHE A 161 8.72 29.36 -3.10
N SER A 162 9.28 29.09 -4.29
CA SER A 162 10.73 28.87 -4.46
C SER A 162 11.58 30.06 -4.00
N ILE A 163 11.08 31.29 -4.14
CA ILE A 163 11.77 32.51 -3.70
C ILE A 163 11.76 32.61 -2.17
N ALA A 164 10.61 32.33 -1.55
CA ALA A 164 10.44 32.36 -0.09
C ALA A 164 11.28 31.28 0.63
N GLU A 165 11.37 30.08 0.06
CA GLU A 165 12.20 29.01 0.64
C GLU A 165 13.68 29.39 0.67
N GLN A 166 14.19 30.04 -0.38
CA GLN A 166 15.59 30.50 -0.37
C GLN A 166 15.87 31.65 0.62
N GLU A 167 14.88 32.43 1.08
CA GLU A 167 15.10 33.37 2.19
C GLU A 167 15.28 32.64 3.53
N SER A 168 14.58 31.51 3.74
CA SER A 168 14.59 30.76 5.00
C SER A 168 15.90 30.02 5.29
N ARG A 169 16.76 29.78 4.27
CA ARG A 169 18.04 29.04 4.43
C ARG A 169 19.05 29.71 5.35
N GLY A 170 18.99 31.04 5.52
CA GLY A 170 19.95 31.80 6.34
C GLY A 170 19.89 31.58 7.86
N GLY A 171 19.00 30.70 8.37
CA GLY A 171 18.86 30.38 9.80
C GLY A 171 19.46 29.04 10.24
N GLY A 172 19.96 28.21 9.33
CA GLY A 172 20.26 26.79 9.56
C GLY A 172 21.70 26.41 9.96
N GLY A 173 22.54 27.37 10.35
CA GLY A 173 23.95 27.13 10.68
C GLY A 173 24.18 26.55 12.09
N PHE A 174 25.42 26.09 12.35
CA PHE A 174 25.83 25.60 13.68
C PHE A 174 25.68 26.70 14.75
N GLN A 175 24.92 26.41 15.81
CA GLN A 175 24.77 27.33 16.95
C GLN A 175 25.79 27.01 18.06
N PRO A 176 26.50 28.01 18.62
CA PRO A 176 27.40 27.80 19.76
C PRO A 176 26.65 27.26 20.98
N ILE A 177 27.17 26.19 21.59
CA ILE A 177 26.54 25.54 22.76
C ILE A 177 26.26 26.52 23.91
N ARG A 178 27.08 27.55 24.09
CA ARG A 178 26.89 28.61 25.09
C ARG A 178 25.53 29.34 24.92
N THR A 179 25.11 29.60 23.68
CA THR A 179 23.83 30.27 23.38
C THR A 179 22.66 29.35 23.71
N LEU A 180 22.75 28.09 23.32
CA LEU A 180 21.74 27.06 23.61
C LEU A 180 21.61 26.80 25.12
N LEU A 181 22.73 26.76 25.86
CA LEU A 181 22.74 26.60 27.30
C LEU A 181 22.09 27.79 28.02
N SER A 182 22.33 29.03 27.57
CA SER A 182 21.65 30.20 28.11
C SER A 182 20.13 30.12 27.94
N GLN A 183 19.66 29.76 26.75
CA GLN A 183 18.23 29.56 26.47
C GLN A 183 17.62 28.38 27.25
N ALA A 184 18.37 27.30 27.43
CA ALA A 184 17.93 26.14 28.19
C ALA A 184 17.78 26.46 29.68
N VAL A 185 18.74 27.18 30.27
CA VAL A 185 18.65 27.64 31.68
C VAL A 185 17.50 28.63 31.86
N GLU A 186 17.34 29.61 30.98
CA GLU A 186 16.21 30.56 31.02
C GLU A 186 14.86 29.85 30.91
N ARG A 187 14.77 28.78 30.10
CA ARG A 187 13.58 27.92 30.02
C ARG A 187 13.35 27.09 31.29
N ILE A 188 14.42 26.59 31.92
CA ILE A 188 14.33 25.88 33.22
C ILE A 188 13.88 26.83 34.33
N ASP A 189 14.43 28.04 34.41
CA ASP A 189 14.01 29.06 35.38
C ASP A 189 12.54 29.46 35.16
N THR A 190 12.11 29.60 33.90
CA THR A 190 10.70 29.87 33.55
C THR A 190 9.77 28.74 33.97
N LEU A 191 10.21 27.48 33.89
CA LEU A 191 9.46 26.32 34.35
C LEU A 191 9.46 26.20 35.88
N TYR A 192 10.58 26.47 36.55
CA TYR A 192 10.69 26.46 38.02
C TYR A 192 9.82 27.53 38.69
N LEU A 193 9.62 28.67 38.02
CA LEU A 193 8.73 29.76 38.49
C LEU A 193 7.24 29.50 38.20
N ARG A 194 6.89 28.46 37.45
CA ARG A 194 5.50 28.02 37.24
C ARG A 194 5.23 26.81 38.13
N GLU A 195 4.30 26.93 39.07
CA GLU A 195 3.90 25.83 39.96
C GLU A 195 3.09 24.71 39.25
N GLU A 196 3.13 24.65 37.92
CA GLU A 196 2.40 23.68 37.09
C GLU A 196 3.36 22.61 36.54
N PRO A 197 3.09 21.30 36.73
CA PRO A 197 3.99 20.23 36.31
C PRO A 197 3.98 19.95 34.78
N ILE A 198 3.07 20.57 34.04
CA ILE A 198 2.88 20.33 32.60
C ILE A 198 3.77 21.29 31.80
N THR A 199 4.66 20.74 30.97
CA THR A 199 5.64 21.52 30.18
C THR A 199 5.17 21.80 28.74
N GLY A 200 4.28 20.95 28.22
CA GLY A 200 3.63 21.07 26.92
C GLY A 200 2.21 21.66 27.00
N LEU A 201 1.37 21.35 26.00
CA LEU A 201 -0.07 21.65 26.05
C LEU A 201 -0.82 20.55 26.77
N ALA A 202 -1.57 20.90 27.82
CA ALA A 202 -2.46 19.99 28.52
C ALA A 202 -3.59 19.50 27.60
N THR A 203 -3.78 18.18 27.52
CA THR A 203 -4.87 17.53 26.78
C THR A 203 -6.19 17.52 27.55
N GLY A 204 -6.16 17.83 28.85
CA GLY A 204 -7.31 17.78 29.76
C GLY A 204 -7.54 16.38 30.36
N PHE A 205 -6.67 15.42 30.06
CA PHE A 205 -6.67 14.09 30.64
C PHE A 205 -5.50 13.99 31.63
N ALA A 206 -5.78 14.04 32.94
CA ALA A 206 -4.77 14.24 33.98
C ALA A 206 -3.67 13.16 33.95
N ASP A 207 -4.06 11.89 34.00
CA ASP A 207 -3.15 10.73 33.94
C ASP A 207 -2.30 10.70 32.65
N PHE A 208 -2.87 11.17 31.53
CA PHE A 208 -2.16 11.24 30.24
C PHE A 208 -1.21 12.45 30.19
N ASP A 209 -1.62 13.59 30.73
CA ASP A 209 -0.81 14.79 30.84
C ASP A 209 0.34 14.60 31.84
N GLU A 210 0.16 13.79 32.89
CA GLU A 210 1.24 13.35 33.80
C GLU A 210 2.26 12.48 33.08
N MET A 211 1.81 11.44 32.35
CA MET A 211 2.70 10.55 31.59
C MET A 211 3.42 11.22 30.42
N THR A 212 2.77 12.18 29.74
CA THR A 212 3.34 12.89 28.57
C THR A 212 4.03 14.21 28.92
N SER A 213 3.79 14.76 30.12
CA SER A 213 4.07 16.15 30.48
C SER A 213 3.39 17.19 29.57
N GLY A 214 2.27 16.80 28.94
CA GLY A 214 1.55 17.56 27.91
C GLY A 214 2.20 17.47 26.52
N LEU A 215 1.43 17.81 25.48
CA LEU A 215 1.89 17.74 24.08
C LEU A 215 2.99 18.76 23.80
N GLN A 216 4.18 18.29 23.42
CA GLN A 216 5.34 19.15 23.26
C GLN A 216 5.32 19.92 21.91
N PRO A 217 5.79 21.19 21.89
CA PRO A 217 6.03 21.91 20.65
C PRO A 217 6.99 21.14 19.72
N SER A 218 6.70 21.10 18.42
CA SER A 218 7.45 20.38 17.38
C SER A 218 7.31 18.86 17.32
N ASP A 219 6.49 18.23 18.16
CA ASP A 219 6.28 16.77 18.11
C ASP A 219 5.21 16.35 17.09
N LEU A 220 5.47 15.23 16.42
CA LEU A 220 4.51 14.47 15.62
C LEU A 220 3.97 13.34 16.49
N ILE A 221 2.68 13.42 16.80
CA ILE A 221 1.93 12.45 17.60
C ILE A 221 1.09 11.60 16.65
N ILE A 222 1.31 10.29 16.66
CA ILE A 222 0.46 9.34 15.92
C ILE A 222 -0.53 8.71 16.91
N VAL A 223 -1.83 8.88 16.67
CA VAL A 223 -2.87 8.20 17.43
C VAL A 223 -3.49 7.13 16.55
N ALA A 224 -3.40 5.88 16.98
CA ALA A 224 -3.79 4.74 16.17
C ALA A 224 -4.84 3.84 16.83
N GLY A 225 -5.81 3.39 16.03
CA GLY A 225 -6.96 2.62 16.50
C GLY A 225 -7.59 1.77 15.40
N ARG A 226 -8.57 0.95 15.77
CA ARG A 226 -9.35 0.14 14.83
C ARG A 226 -10.63 0.88 14.39
N PRO A 227 -11.10 0.70 13.14
CA PRO A 227 -12.36 1.27 12.68
C PRO A 227 -13.56 0.72 13.43
N SER A 228 -14.67 1.47 13.39
CA SER A 228 -16.02 0.99 13.73
C SER A 228 -16.13 0.29 15.08
N MET A 229 -15.77 1.00 16.16
CA MET A 229 -16.20 0.65 17.52
C MET A 229 -17.71 0.88 17.71
N GLY A 230 -18.57 0.31 16.83
CA GLY A 230 -20.03 0.35 16.94
C GLY A 230 -20.87 0.38 15.66
N LYS A 231 -20.45 -0.14 14.49
CA LYS A 231 -21.27 -0.10 13.25
C LYS A 231 -21.71 -1.46 12.76
N CYS A 232 -23.03 -1.66 12.64
CA CYS A 232 -23.62 -2.97 12.38
C CYS A 232 -24.97 -2.88 11.64
N VAL A 233 -25.33 -3.95 10.92
CA VAL A 233 -26.67 -4.20 10.33
C VAL A 233 -27.34 -5.42 10.99
N ALA A 234 -28.67 -5.54 10.88
CA ALA A 234 -29.43 -6.66 11.46
C ALA A 234 -29.09 -8.02 10.81
N ALA A 235 -29.22 -9.11 11.58
CA ALA A 235 -28.95 -10.50 11.18
C ALA A 235 -29.60 -10.94 9.85
N ASP A 236 -30.82 -10.48 9.60
CA ASP A 236 -31.65 -10.81 8.45
C ASP A 236 -31.39 -9.94 7.21
N THR A 237 -30.43 -9.00 7.28
CA THR A 237 -30.04 -8.15 6.14
C THR A 237 -29.52 -9.00 4.97
N GLU A 238 -30.15 -8.88 3.81
CA GLU A 238 -29.83 -9.61 2.59
C GLU A 238 -28.74 -8.89 1.76
N ILE A 239 -27.77 -9.66 1.26
CA ILE A 239 -26.62 -9.18 0.48
C ILE A 239 -26.51 -10.00 -0.81
N LEU A 240 -26.26 -9.31 -1.93
CA LEU A 240 -26.03 -9.92 -3.24
C LEU A 240 -24.55 -10.29 -3.41
N LEU A 241 -24.30 -11.57 -3.72
CA LEU A 241 -22.98 -12.13 -3.94
C LEU A 241 -22.63 -12.25 -5.43
N ASP A 242 -21.35 -12.45 -5.75
CA ASP A 242 -20.80 -12.51 -7.11
C ASP A 242 -21.32 -13.66 -7.99
N ASP A 243 -21.83 -14.73 -7.37
CA ASP A 243 -22.51 -15.86 -8.03
C ASP A 243 -24.02 -15.61 -8.30
N GLY A 244 -24.53 -14.42 -7.95
CA GLY A 244 -25.94 -14.06 -8.03
C GLY A 244 -26.79 -14.54 -6.85
N ARG A 245 -26.22 -15.27 -5.89
CA ARG A 245 -26.89 -15.69 -4.65
C ARG A 245 -27.23 -14.46 -3.81
N VAL A 246 -28.44 -14.45 -3.26
CA VAL A 246 -28.80 -13.58 -2.14
C VAL A 246 -28.68 -14.41 -0.86
N ALA A 247 -27.93 -13.90 0.11
CA ALA A 247 -27.71 -14.53 1.41
C ALA A 247 -27.83 -13.49 2.53
N THR A 248 -28.23 -13.91 3.73
CA THR A 248 -28.26 -13.00 4.89
C THR A 248 -26.83 -12.72 5.37
N ILE A 249 -26.61 -11.58 6.02
CA ILE A 249 -25.32 -11.30 6.65
C ILE A 249 -24.96 -12.35 7.71
N GLU A 250 -25.93 -12.90 8.44
CA GLU A 250 -25.70 -14.00 9.38
C GLU A 250 -25.17 -15.26 8.67
N ASP A 251 -25.80 -15.68 7.56
CA ASP A 251 -25.33 -16.82 6.76
C ASP A 251 -23.93 -16.56 6.20
N ILE A 252 -23.66 -15.35 5.72
CA ILE A 252 -22.36 -14.92 5.19
C ILE A 252 -21.27 -14.95 6.28
N VAL A 253 -21.59 -14.47 7.49
CA VAL A 253 -20.65 -14.50 8.62
C VAL A 253 -20.39 -15.92 9.10
N ARG A 254 -21.42 -16.76 9.14
CA ARG A 254 -21.33 -18.19 9.47
C ARG A 254 -20.54 -18.99 8.43
N GLU A 255 -20.64 -18.64 7.14
CA GLU A 255 -19.85 -19.25 6.06
C GLU A 255 -18.39 -18.77 6.02
N GLY A 256 -18.07 -17.62 6.62
CA GLY A 256 -16.71 -17.06 6.71
C GLY A 256 -16.08 -16.71 5.35
N ARG A 257 -16.88 -16.59 4.29
CA ARG A 257 -16.43 -16.26 2.93
C ARG A 257 -17.55 -15.64 2.10
N ALA A 258 -17.22 -14.60 1.35
CA ALA A 258 -18.12 -13.96 0.39
C ALA A 258 -17.30 -13.16 -0.65
N ARG A 259 -17.97 -12.77 -1.73
CA ARG A 259 -17.58 -11.66 -2.59
C ARG A 259 -18.84 -10.90 -2.96
N LEU A 260 -18.85 -9.60 -2.75
CA LEU A 260 -20.03 -8.75 -2.80
C LEU A 260 -19.72 -7.41 -3.50
N LEU A 261 -20.75 -6.62 -3.77
CA LEU A 261 -20.58 -5.30 -4.38
C LEU A 261 -20.25 -4.22 -3.34
N THR A 262 -19.27 -3.40 -3.69
CA THR A 262 -18.84 -2.21 -2.92
C THR A 262 -18.75 -1.03 -3.87
N LEU A 263 -18.97 0.18 -3.37
CA LEU A 263 -18.94 1.40 -4.17
C LEU A 263 -17.52 2.01 -4.15
N GLY A 264 -16.94 2.29 -5.31
CA GLY A 264 -15.70 3.06 -5.45
C GLY A 264 -15.93 4.58 -5.40
N ASP A 265 -14.85 5.33 -5.26
CA ASP A 265 -14.90 6.80 -5.19
C ASP A 265 -15.38 7.46 -6.52
N ASP A 266 -15.32 6.72 -7.63
CA ASP A 266 -15.90 7.09 -8.93
C ASP A 266 -17.43 6.86 -9.01
N TRP A 267 -18.05 6.46 -7.90
CA TRP A 267 -19.45 6.08 -7.75
C TRP A 267 -19.88 4.93 -8.67
N ARG A 268 -18.97 3.97 -8.91
CA ARG A 268 -19.26 2.70 -9.59
C ARG A 268 -19.11 1.49 -8.68
N PHE A 269 -19.82 0.41 -8.98
CA PHE A 269 -19.73 -0.81 -8.19
C PHE A 269 -18.60 -1.73 -8.62
N GLN A 270 -17.84 -2.24 -7.65
CA GLN A 270 -16.80 -3.26 -7.85
C GLN A 270 -16.97 -4.47 -6.90
N LEU A 271 -16.45 -5.62 -7.33
CA LEU A 271 -16.61 -6.91 -6.65
C LEU A 271 -15.46 -7.21 -5.69
N THR A 272 -15.68 -6.94 -4.40
CA THR A 272 -14.68 -7.05 -3.33
C THR A 272 -14.98 -8.23 -2.41
N ARG A 273 -13.95 -8.85 -1.84
CA ARG A 273 -14.10 -9.88 -0.80
C ARG A 273 -14.02 -9.23 0.57
N PRO A 274 -14.96 -9.48 1.51
CA PRO A 274 -14.80 -9.06 2.89
C PRO A 274 -13.54 -9.69 3.49
N SER A 275 -12.77 -8.87 4.19
CA SER A 275 -11.53 -9.29 4.87
C SER A 275 -11.80 -9.94 6.24
N ALA A 276 -12.96 -9.65 6.85
CA ALA A 276 -13.44 -10.28 8.06
C ALA A 276 -14.97 -10.23 8.16
N PHE A 277 -15.50 -11.07 9.05
CA PHE A 277 -16.91 -11.39 9.24
C PHE A 277 -17.21 -11.31 10.74
N VAL A 278 -18.08 -10.38 11.17
CA VAL A 278 -18.18 -10.00 12.59
C VAL A 278 -19.59 -10.23 13.13
N ASP A 279 -19.69 -10.99 14.23
CA ASP A 279 -20.88 -11.06 15.10
C ASP A 279 -20.76 -10.03 16.22
N ASP A 280 -21.54 -8.96 16.14
CA ASP A 280 -21.44 -7.81 17.04
C ASP A 280 -22.54 -7.82 18.13
N GLY A 281 -23.15 -9.00 18.37
CA GLY A 281 -24.12 -9.22 19.45
C GLY A 281 -25.47 -8.54 19.23
N HIS A 282 -26.20 -8.27 20.32
CA HIS A 282 -27.47 -7.53 20.25
C HIS A 282 -27.22 -6.03 20.45
N LYS A 283 -27.82 -5.19 19.57
CA LYS A 283 -27.77 -3.73 19.63
C LYS A 283 -29.12 -3.11 19.23
N PRO A 284 -29.40 -1.85 19.59
CA PRO A 284 -30.63 -1.17 19.19
C PRO A 284 -30.60 -0.84 17.69
N VAL A 285 -31.57 -1.36 16.96
CA VAL A 285 -31.68 -1.28 15.50
C VAL A 285 -32.84 -0.38 15.07
N PHE A 286 -32.66 0.30 13.95
CA PHE A 286 -33.62 1.21 13.33
C PHE A 286 -33.86 0.77 11.87
N ARG A 287 -35.14 0.67 11.47
CA ARG A 287 -35.54 0.42 10.09
C ARG A 287 -35.62 1.74 9.34
N VAL A 288 -34.92 1.82 8.20
CA VAL A 288 -34.99 2.93 7.26
C VAL A 288 -35.82 2.50 6.06
N THR A 289 -36.86 3.25 5.73
CA THR A 289 -37.66 3.03 4.51
C THR A 289 -37.42 4.17 3.53
N THR A 290 -37.17 3.86 2.25
CA THR A 290 -37.02 4.87 1.19
C THR A 290 -38.31 5.06 0.39
N ARG A 291 -38.40 6.12 -0.43
CA ARG A 291 -39.57 6.49 -1.25
C ARG A 291 -39.83 5.49 -2.38
N LEU A 292 -38.81 4.79 -2.87
CA LEU A 292 -38.95 3.60 -3.71
C LEU A 292 -39.42 2.37 -2.93
N GLY A 293 -39.54 2.44 -1.60
CA GLY A 293 -40.03 1.35 -0.74
C GLY A 293 -38.99 0.29 -0.39
N ARG A 294 -37.69 0.62 -0.55
CA ARG A 294 -36.56 -0.21 -0.07
C ARG A 294 -36.43 -0.06 1.44
N GLN A 295 -35.97 -1.11 2.12
CA GLN A 295 -35.87 -1.15 3.58
C GLN A 295 -34.58 -1.82 4.06
N ILE A 296 -33.88 -1.19 5.01
CA ILE A 296 -32.73 -1.76 5.71
C ILE A 296 -32.88 -1.55 7.21
N GLU A 297 -32.34 -2.46 8.02
CA GLU A 297 -32.36 -2.38 9.47
C GLU A 297 -30.93 -2.28 10.01
N THR A 298 -30.57 -1.11 10.57
CA THR A 298 -29.18 -0.80 10.96
C THR A 298 -29.10 -0.12 12.32
N THR A 299 -27.89 -0.13 12.90
CA THR A 299 -27.60 0.57 14.17
C THR A 299 -27.53 2.09 13.96
N ALA A 300 -27.96 2.89 14.96
CA ALA A 300 -27.94 4.36 14.87
C ALA A 300 -26.67 5.04 14.29
N PRO A 301 -25.43 4.63 14.63
CA PRO A 301 -24.22 5.24 14.08
C PRO A 301 -23.87 4.78 12.65
N HIS A 302 -24.54 3.76 12.12
CA HIS A 302 -24.32 3.22 10.78
C HIS A 302 -24.66 4.27 9.72
N PRO A 303 -23.72 4.71 8.85
CA PRO A 303 -23.95 5.82 7.96
C PRO A 303 -24.39 5.37 6.60
N TYR A 304 -24.86 6.34 5.85
CA TYR A 304 -25.47 6.24 4.54
C TYR A 304 -24.78 7.29 3.68
N LEU A 305 -24.47 6.96 2.43
CA LEU A 305 -23.99 7.97 1.49
C LEU A 305 -25.17 8.89 1.15
N THR A 306 -24.98 10.20 1.32
CA THR A 306 -25.90 11.26 0.92
C THR A 306 -25.25 12.11 -0.18
N PRO A 307 -25.97 12.99 -0.90
CA PRO A 307 -25.38 13.89 -1.89
C PRO A 307 -24.27 14.81 -1.34
N SER A 308 -24.21 14.99 -0.02
CA SER A 308 -23.18 15.75 0.70
C SER A 308 -22.17 14.87 1.44
N GLY A 309 -22.04 13.59 1.08
CA GLY A 309 -21.09 12.64 1.69
C GLY A 309 -21.73 11.67 2.70
N TRP A 310 -20.89 10.93 3.43
CA TRP A 310 -21.31 9.87 4.36
C TRP A 310 -21.87 10.42 5.67
N ARG A 311 -23.11 10.11 6.03
CA ARG A 311 -23.77 10.57 7.28
C ARG A 311 -24.43 9.41 8.04
N PRO A 312 -24.13 9.19 9.35
CA PRO A 312 -24.84 8.24 10.24
C PRO A 312 -26.37 8.28 10.10
N LEU A 313 -27.05 7.13 10.23
CA LEU A 313 -28.52 7.05 10.19
C LEU A 313 -29.17 8.03 11.17
N SER A 314 -28.61 8.09 12.37
CA SER A 314 -29.05 8.99 13.42
C SER A 314 -28.84 10.49 13.12
N GLU A 315 -28.23 10.85 11.98
CA GLU A 315 -28.16 12.22 11.43
C GLU A 315 -29.20 12.49 10.34
N LEU A 316 -29.84 11.45 9.80
CA LEU A 316 -30.72 11.54 8.65
C LEU A 316 -32.16 11.78 9.10
N GLN A 317 -32.83 12.71 8.44
CA GLN A 317 -34.26 12.96 8.64
C GLN A 317 -35.11 12.36 7.51
N VAL A 318 -36.37 12.07 7.83
CA VAL A 318 -37.38 11.72 6.83
C VAL A 318 -37.53 12.88 5.84
N GLY A 319 -37.31 12.58 4.55
CA GLY A 319 -37.25 13.56 3.45
C GLY A 319 -35.87 13.70 2.81
N GLU A 320 -34.79 13.37 3.52
CA GLU A 320 -33.42 13.45 3.00
C GLU A 320 -33.11 12.33 1.99
N SER A 321 -32.21 12.58 1.04
CA SER A 321 -31.80 11.60 0.02
C SER A 321 -30.57 10.80 0.45
N ILE A 322 -30.66 9.47 0.27
CA ILE A 322 -29.55 8.52 0.41
C ILE A 322 -29.25 7.83 -0.92
N ALA A 323 -28.02 7.35 -1.07
CA ALA A 323 -27.58 6.53 -2.18
C ALA A 323 -28.24 5.16 -2.11
N VAL A 324 -28.88 4.76 -3.21
CA VAL A 324 -29.29 3.39 -3.50
C VAL A 324 -28.76 3.01 -4.89
N PRO A 325 -28.37 1.75 -5.17
CA PRO A 325 -28.03 1.29 -6.50
C PRO A 325 -29.09 1.66 -7.54
N ARG A 326 -28.66 2.24 -8.65
CA ARG A 326 -29.45 2.39 -9.88
C ARG A 326 -29.54 1.06 -10.65
N ARG A 327 -28.52 0.22 -10.53
CA ARG A 327 -28.41 -1.10 -11.18
C ARG A 327 -27.50 -2.04 -10.39
N LEU A 328 -27.81 -3.34 -10.38
CA LEU A 328 -26.97 -4.39 -9.79
C LEU A 328 -26.70 -5.53 -10.80
N PRO A 329 -25.76 -5.38 -11.75
CA PRO A 329 -25.67 -6.22 -12.95
C PRO A 329 -25.08 -7.64 -12.72
N ILE A 330 -25.38 -8.29 -11.60
CA ILE A 330 -24.97 -9.66 -11.29
C ILE A 330 -26.09 -10.66 -11.61
N PHE A 331 -25.74 -11.66 -12.41
CA PHE A 331 -26.59 -12.79 -12.79
C PHE A 331 -25.82 -14.08 -12.53
N GLY A 332 -26.52 -15.12 -12.10
CA GLY A 332 -25.88 -16.41 -11.84
C GLY A 332 -25.63 -17.23 -13.10
N GLN A 333 -25.15 -18.46 -12.91
CA GLN A 333 -24.78 -19.39 -13.98
C GLN A 333 -25.54 -20.72 -13.92
N GLU A 334 -26.46 -20.89 -12.96
CA GLU A 334 -27.25 -22.13 -12.83
C GLU A 334 -28.38 -22.12 -13.85
N THR A 335 -28.45 -23.14 -14.72
CA THR A 335 -29.52 -23.26 -15.72
C THR A 335 -30.63 -24.18 -15.23
N MET A 336 -31.87 -23.76 -15.48
CA MET A 336 -33.09 -24.55 -15.26
C MET A 336 -33.73 -24.86 -16.62
N ARG A 337 -34.64 -25.83 -16.76
CA ARG A 337 -35.35 -26.00 -18.04
C ARG A 337 -36.32 -24.83 -18.24
N ASP A 338 -36.43 -24.30 -19.45
CA ASP A 338 -37.32 -23.17 -19.73
C ASP A 338 -38.79 -23.45 -19.36
N CYS A 339 -39.23 -24.71 -19.40
CA CYS A 339 -40.57 -25.11 -18.90
C CYS A 339 -40.69 -24.96 -17.38
N GLU A 340 -39.68 -25.34 -16.59
CA GLU A 340 -39.65 -25.15 -15.13
C GLU A 340 -39.61 -23.65 -14.77
N VAL A 341 -38.81 -22.86 -15.48
CA VAL A 341 -38.72 -21.39 -15.30
C VAL A 341 -40.08 -20.73 -15.57
N LYS A 342 -40.75 -21.09 -16.67
CA LYS A 342 -42.11 -20.63 -16.99
C LYS A 342 -43.13 -21.02 -15.93
N LEU A 343 -43.10 -22.28 -15.46
CA LEU A 343 -44.02 -22.78 -14.46
C LEU A 343 -43.86 -22.06 -13.12
N LEU A 344 -42.62 -21.83 -12.65
CA LEU A 344 -42.39 -21.01 -11.46
C LEU A 344 -42.93 -19.58 -11.65
N GLY A 345 -42.68 -18.94 -12.78
CA GLY A 345 -43.19 -17.59 -13.07
C GLY A 345 -44.72 -17.52 -13.02
N TYR A 346 -45.41 -18.45 -13.69
CA TYR A 346 -46.87 -18.51 -13.69
C TYR A 346 -47.48 -18.83 -12.32
N LEU A 347 -46.95 -19.83 -11.62
CA LEU A 347 -47.51 -20.32 -10.35
C LEU A 347 -47.23 -19.37 -9.17
N ILE A 348 -46.13 -18.62 -9.19
CA ILE A 348 -45.83 -17.58 -8.19
C ILE A 348 -46.63 -16.29 -8.45
N GLY A 349 -47.00 -16.02 -9.72
CA GLY A 349 -47.71 -14.80 -10.09
C GLY A 349 -49.22 -14.84 -9.90
N ASP A 350 -49.87 -15.94 -10.27
CA ASP A 350 -51.35 -16.09 -10.31
C ASP A 350 -51.79 -17.55 -10.07
N GLY A 351 -50.96 -18.32 -9.35
CA GLY A 351 -51.25 -19.71 -8.97
C GLY A 351 -51.83 -19.82 -7.56
N SER A 352 -52.90 -20.60 -7.41
CA SER A 352 -53.29 -21.12 -6.09
C SER A 352 -52.35 -22.25 -5.71
N LEU A 353 -51.42 -21.95 -4.79
CA LEU A 353 -50.44 -22.89 -4.24
C LEU A 353 -50.96 -23.71 -3.05
N THR A 354 -52.14 -23.36 -2.53
CA THR A 354 -52.80 -24.00 -1.38
C THR A 354 -53.55 -25.29 -1.78
N GLY A 355 -53.48 -26.31 -0.92
CA GLY A 355 -54.06 -27.63 -1.13
C GLY A 355 -53.21 -28.59 -1.98
N THR A 356 -53.61 -29.86 -2.05
CA THR A 356 -52.84 -30.94 -2.70
C THR A 356 -52.78 -30.88 -4.24
N ARG A 357 -53.32 -29.82 -4.86
CA ARG A 357 -53.42 -29.64 -6.31
C ARG A 357 -53.26 -28.15 -6.67
N PRO A 358 -52.05 -27.73 -7.10
CA PRO A 358 -51.84 -26.36 -7.59
C PRO A 358 -52.76 -26.05 -8.77
N LEU A 359 -53.37 -24.88 -8.76
CA LEU A 359 -54.30 -24.42 -9.79
C LEU A 359 -53.82 -23.09 -10.39
N PHE A 360 -53.84 -22.97 -11.71
CA PHE A 360 -53.56 -21.72 -12.42
C PHE A 360 -54.75 -21.39 -13.32
N THR A 361 -55.29 -20.18 -13.20
CA THR A 361 -56.52 -19.75 -13.90
C THR A 361 -56.36 -18.35 -14.46
N ASN A 362 -56.04 -18.25 -15.74
CA ASN A 362 -55.88 -16.97 -16.42
C ASN A 362 -56.92 -16.79 -17.55
N SER A 363 -57.36 -15.55 -17.78
CA SER A 363 -58.40 -15.24 -18.77
C SER A 363 -57.93 -15.46 -20.22
N ASP A 364 -56.67 -15.16 -20.55
CA ASP A 364 -56.13 -15.26 -21.90
C ASP A 364 -55.91 -16.73 -22.33
N PRO A 365 -56.49 -17.19 -23.46
CA PRO A 365 -56.25 -18.54 -23.97
C PRO A 365 -54.78 -18.79 -24.38
N ARG A 366 -54.01 -17.77 -24.77
CA ARG A 366 -52.59 -17.88 -25.16
C ARG A 366 -51.70 -18.14 -23.95
N ILE A 367 -51.99 -17.49 -22.82
CA ILE A 367 -51.28 -17.70 -21.55
C ILE A 367 -51.55 -19.13 -21.04
N ARG A 368 -52.82 -19.57 -21.06
CA ARG A 368 -53.21 -20.95 -20.74
C ARG A 368 -52.56 -21.98 -21.65
N ALA A 369 -52.33 -21.69 -22.93
CA ALA A 369 -51.62 -22.58 -23.85
C ALA A 369 -50.11 -22.69 -23.53
N ASP A 370 -49.39 -21.58 -23.29
CA ASP A 370 -47.95 -21.63 -22.93
C ASP A 370 -47.74 -22.31 -21.56
N PHE A 371 -48.64 -22.08 -20.60
CA PHE A 371 -48.68 -22.81 -19.33
C PHE A 371 -48.89 -24.31 -19.55
N SER A 372 -49.91 -24.71 -20.32
CA SER A 372 -50.20 -26.14 -20.57
C SER A 372 -49.04 -26.85 -21.26
N ALA A 373 -48.43 -26.23 -22.28
CA ALA A 373 -47.25 -26.77 -22.95
C ALA A 373 -46.04 -26.91 -22.01
N ALA A 374 -45.86 -25.99 -21.06
CA ALA A 374 -44.83 -26.10 -20.03
C ALA A 374 -45.12 -27.27 -19.06
N VAL A 375 -46.38 -27.46 -18.63
CA VAL A 375 -46.79 -28.63 -17.81
C VAL A 375 -46.56 -29.95 -18.55
N GLU A 376 -46.96 -30.06 -19.82
CA GLU A 376 -46.75 -31.26 -20.63
C GLU A 376 -45.25 -31.58 -20.81
N SER A 377 -44.44 -30.57 -21.12
CA SER A 377 -42.98 -30.70 -21.21
C SER A 377 -42.33 -31.13 -19.88
N MET A 378 -42.83 -30.61 -18.76
CA MET A 378 -42.38 -30.98 -17.43
C MET A 378 -42.68 -32.46 -17.11
N ILE A 379 -43.93 -32.89 -17.33
CA ILE A 379 -44.41 -34.25 -17.05
C ILE A 379 -43.76 -35.28 -17.99
N ALA A 380 -43.54 -34.95 -19.27
CA ALA A 380 -42.85 -35.83 -20.20
C ALA A 380 -41.39 -36.13 -19.78
N GLY A 381 -40.73 -35.21 -19.06
CA GLY A 381 -39.41 -35.43 -18.48
C GLY A 381 -39.41 -36.29 -17.21
N LEU A 382 -40.54 -36.39 -16.48
CA LEU A 382 -40.68 -37.08 -15.20
C LEU A 382 -41.03 -38.58 -15.38
N SER A 383 -40.29 -39.27 -16.24
CA SER A 383 -40.56 -40.64 -16.66
C SER A 383 -40.22 -41.72 -15.62
N LYS A 384 -40.74 -41.62 -14.38
CA LYS A 384 -40.70 -42.71 -13.38
C LYS A 384 -41.73 -42.74 -12.25
N PHE A 385 -42.74 -41.88 -12.23
CA PHE A 385 -43.86 -41.99 -11.27
C PHE A 385 -45.18 -42.33 -11.98
N ARG A 386 -45.47 -43.63 -12.08
CA ARG A 386 -46.79 -44.15 -12.47
C ARG A 386 -47.46 -44.84 -11.29
N GLU A 387 -48.77 -44.60 -11.20
CA GLU A 387 -49.79 -45.53 -10.66
C GLU A 387 -49.59 -46.01 -9.20
N ASN A 388 -50.15 -45.28 -8.22
CA ASN A 388 -51.39 -45.70 -7.53
C ASN A 388 -51.84 -44.74 -6.41
N ALA A 389 -53.07 -44.98 -5.92
CA ALA A 389 -53.75 -44.40 -4.76
C ALA A 389 -54.35 -42.97 -4.91
N GLN A 390 -55.65 -42.86 -4.57
CA GLN A 390 -56.46 -41.62 -4.56
C GLN A 390 -56.10 -40.63 -3.43
N GLN A 391 -54.90 -40.73 -2.83
CA GLN A 391 -54.46 -39.93 -1.68
C GLN A 391 -52.97 -39.48 -1.75
N ALA A 392 -52.30 -39.66 -2.88
CA ALA A 392 -50.92 -39.17 -3.08
C ALA A 392 -50.88 -37.79 -3.77
N PRO A 393 -49.94 -36.89 -3.42
CA PRO A 393 -49.78 -35.58 -4.06
C PRO A 393 -49.37 -35.71 -5.54
N ASN A 394 -49.84 -34.77 -6.37
CA ASN A 394 -49.49 -34.68 -7.79
C ASN A 394 -47.99 -34.40 -7.97
N ALA A 395 -47.37 -34.87 -9.07
CA ALA A 395 -45.95 -34.64 -9.36
C ALA A 395 -45.56 -33.15 -9.39
N LEU A 396 -46.48 -32.27 -9.80
CA LEU A 396 -46.29 -30.81 -9.73
C LEU A 396 -46.27 -30.29 -8.29
N ALA A 397 -47.09 -30.86 -7.39
CA ALA A 397 -47.10 -30.50 -5.97
C ALA A 397 -45.80 -30.95 -5.28
N LEU A 398 -45.33 -32.17 -5.55
CA LEU A 398 -44.03 -32.66 -5.07
C LEU A 398 -42.84 -31.84 -5.59
N TRP A 399 -42.92 -31.30 -6.81
CA TRP A 399 -41.89 -30.42 -7.37
C TRP A 399 -41.91 -29.02 -6.73
N LEU A 400 -43.08 -28.47 -6.40
CA LEU A 400 -43.19 -27.22 -5.63
C LEU A 400 -42.77 -27.39 -4.17
N ASP A 401 -43.04 -28.56 -3.57
CA ASP A 401 -42.63 -28.92 -2.21
C ASP A 401 -41.09 -28.93 -2.08
N ALA A 402 -40.38 -29.40 -3.10
CA ALA A 402 -38.92 -29.30 -3.17
C ALA A 402 -38.37 -27.86 -3.14
N PHE A 403 -39.20 -26.85 -3.41
CA PHE A 403 -38.88 -25.42 -3.25
C PHE A 403 -39.53 -24.75 -2.02
N GLY A 404 -40.31 -25.50 -1.22
CA GLY A 404 -41.09 -24.96 -0.10
C GLY A 404 -42.30 -24.11 -0.52
N LEU A 405 -42.82 -24.33 -1.73
CA LEU A 405 -43.97 -23.60 -2.28
C LEU A 405 -45.29 -24.38 -2.26
N CYS A 406 -45.29 -25.67 -1.89
CA CYS A 406 -46.52 -26.43 -1.74
C CYS A 406 -47.27 -26.01 -0.45
N ASP A 407 -48.59 -25.87 -0.56
CA ASP A 407 -49.48 -25.38 0.51
C ASP A 407 -49.15 -23.97 1.05
N CYS A 408 -48.42 -23.17 0.25
CA CYS A 408 -48.03 -21.82 0.62
C CYS A 408 -49.20 -20.82 0.45
N ALA A 409 -49.55 -20.10 1.51
CA ALA A 409 -50.55 -19.03 1.46
C ALA A 409 -50.07 -17.82 0.64
N ALA A 410 -51.02 -17.08 0.04
CA ALA A 410 -50.74 -16.01 -0.93
C ALA A 410 -49.91 -14.82 -0.37
N ASP A 411 -49.96 -14.60 0.94
CA ASP A 411 -49.19 -13.62 1.70
C ASP A 411 -47.78 -14.11 2.09
N ALA A 412 -47.54 -15.42 2.07
CA ALA A 412 -46.26 -16.06 2.41
C ALA A 412 -45.41 -16.42 1.18
N VAL A 413 -45.94 -16.35 -0.05
CA VAL A 413 -45.26 -16.71 -1.30
C VAL A 413 -43.92 -15.97 -1.44
N PHE A 414 -42.90 -16.65 -1.97
CA PHE A 414 -41.56 -16.11 -2.18
C PHE A 414 -40.92 -16.68 -3.45
N ILE A 415 -39.87 -16.03 -3.95
CA ILE A 415 -39.06 -16.51 -5.06
C ILE A 415 -38.04 -17.55 -4.54
N PRO A 416 -37.99 -18.77 -5.08
CA PRO A 416 -37.02 -19.78 -4.65
C PRO A 416 -35.56 -19.35 -4.86
N LYS A 417 -34.66 -19.74 -3.95
CA LYS A 417 -33.22 -19.37 -4.00
C LYS A 417 -32.54 -19.73 -5.33
N ALA A 418 -33.00 -20.78 -6.03
CA ALA A 418 -32.50 -21.18 -7.35
C ALA A 418 -32.75 -20.12 -8.44
N VAL A 419 -33.87 -19.38 -8.39
CA VAL A 419 -34.22 -18.38 -9.40
C VAL A 419 -33.22 -17.21 -9.41
N PHE A 420 -32.72 -16.79 -8.25
CA PHE A 420 -31.71 -15.72 -8.14
C PHE A 420 -30.36 -16.08 -8.78
N ARG A 421 -30.09 -17.37 -8.99
CA ARG A 421 -28.87 -17.89 -9.63
C ARG A 421 -29.02 -18.19 -11.12
N LEU A 422 -30.18 -17.89 -11.71
CA LEU A 422 -30.40 -18.06 -13.14
C LEU A 422 -29.55 -17.06 -13.97
N PRO A 423 -29.12 -17.45 -15.18
CA PRO A 423 -28.52 -16.53 -16.13
C PRO A 423 -29.54 -15.48 -16.61
N LYS A 424 -29.04 -14.32 -17.06
CA LYS A 424 -29.83 -13.14 -17.43
C LYS A 424 -31.05 -13.45 -18.31
N ASN A 425 -30.92 -14.32 -19.30
CA ASN A 425 -31.98 -14.71 -20.23
C ASN A 425 -33.10 -15.53 -19.56
N GLN A 426 -32.76 -16.46 -18.66
CA GLN A 426 -33.76 -17.26 -17.93
C GLN A 426 -34.40 -16.47 -16.80
N LEU A 427 -33.65 -15.56 -16.17
CA LEU A 427 -34.21 -14.61 -15.20
C LEU A 427 -35.19 -13.63 -15.87
N ALA A 428 -34.87 -13.15 -17.06
CA ALA A 428 -35.79 -12.35 -17.89
C ALA A 428 -37.06 -13.13 -18.24
N LEU A 429 -36.93 -14.40 -18.67
CA LEU A 429 -38.08 -15.29 -18.93
C LEU A 429 -38.95 -15.49 -17.69
N PHE A 430 -38.35 -15.66 -16.51
CA PHE A 430 -39.08 -15.77 -15.24
C PHE A 430 -39.88 -14.50 -14.94
N ILE A 431 -39.24 -13.32 -14.96
CA ILE A 431 -39.91 -12.04 -14.66
C ILE A 431 -41.01 -11.75 -15.69
N ASN A 432 -40.74 -11.97 -16.98
CA ASN A 432 -41.71 -11.81 -18.05
C ASN A 432 -42.96 -12.67 -17.78
N ARG A 433 -42.79 -13.94 -17.38
CA ARG A 433 -43.88 -14.86 -17.06
C ARG A 433 -44.61 -14.50 -15.77
N LEU A 434 -43.90 -14.03 -14.75
CA LEU A 434 -44.46 -13.54 -13.49
C LEU A 434 -45.37 -12.33 -13.68
N PHE A 435 -44.91 -11.34 -14.46
CA PHE A 435 -45.72 -10.17 -14.84
C PHE A 435 -46.86 -10.52 -15.79
N THR A 436 -46.70 -11.53 -16.65
CA THR A 436 -47.78 -12.01 -17.54
C THR A 436 -48.87 -12.78 -16.79
N ALA A 437 -48.52 -13.41 -15.66
CA ALA A 437 -49.45 -14.20 -14.84
C ALA A 437 -50.40 -13.31 -14.05
N ALA A 438 -49.84 -12.33 -13.32
CA ALA A 438 -50.62 -11.37 -12.56
C ALA A 438 -51.60 -10.64 -13.50
N ASP A 439 -52.89 -10.67 -13.17
CA ASP A 439 -53.92 -9.99 -13.96
C ASP A 439 -53.65 -8.47 -13.87
N LEU A 440 -52.97 -7.96 -14.89
CA LEU A 440 -52.49 -6.58 -15.02
C LEU A 440 -53.71 -5.67 -15.24
N ALA A 441 -54.45 -5.45 -14.15
CA ALA A 441 -55.47 -4.44 -14.05
C ALA A 441 -54.79 -3.09 -14.25
N THR A 442 -54.82 -2.61 -15.49
CA THR A 442 -54.48 -1.25 -15.92
C THR A 442 -55.51 -0.26 -15.38
N THR A 443 -55.70 -0.27 -14.06
CA THR A 443 -56.28 0.87 -13.35
C THR A 443 -55.26 1.99 -13.40
N PRO A 444 -55.55 3.13 -14.07
CA PRO A 444 -54.64 4.26 -14.08
C PRO A 444 -54.36 4.69 -12.65
N SER A 445 -53.11 5.08 -12.35
CA SER A 445 -52.77 5.53 -11.00
C SER A 445 -53.65 6.75 -10.68
N ILE A 446 -54.50 6.63 -9.66
CA ILE A 446 -55.46 7.69 -9.28
C ILE A 446 -54.73 8.95 -8.77
N ALA A 447 -53.41 8.89 -8.60
CA ALA A 447 -52.55 9.99 -8.17
C ALA A 447 -51.83 10.74 -9.31
N GLN A 448 -51.68 10.17 -10.51
CA GLN A 448 -50.90 10.75 -11.62
C GLN A 448 -51.30 10.16 -12.99
N GLU A 449 -51.61 11.04 -13.96
CA GLU A 449 -52.04 10.74 -15.34
C GLU A 449 -50.91 10.22 -16.26
N THR A 450 -50.04 9.34 -15.77
CA THR A 450 -48.88 8.80 -16.50
C THR A 450 -48.97 7.29 -16.71
N PRO A 451 -48.74 6.78 -17.94
CA PRO A 451 -48.71 5.34 -18.19
C PRO A 451 -47.47 4.70 -17.55
N GLY A 452 -47.66 3.56 -16.87
CA GLY A 452 -46.60 2.79 -16.21
C GLY A 452 -47.00 1.33 -16.02
N LEU A 453 -46.04 0.46 -15.73
CA LEU A 453 -46.25 -0.98 -15.54
C LEU A 453 -46.40 -1.31 -14.05
N GLY A 454 -47.48 -2.00 -13.69
CA GLY A 454 -47.77 -2.38 -12.31
C GLY A 454 -47.66 -3.88 -12.05
N TYR A 455 -47.15 -4.29 -10.89
CA TYR A 455 -47.27 -5.65 -10.37
C TYR A 455 -47.78 -5.61 -8.92
N SER A 456 -48.83 -6.39 -8.63
CA SER A 456 -49.46 -6.45 -7.31
C SER A 456 -49.39 -7.84 -6.70
N THR A 457 -49.10 -7.94 -5.41
CA THR A 457 -49.11 -9.20 -4.66
C THR A 457 -49.51 -8.99 -3.19
N LEU A 458 -50.08 -10.02 -2.55
CA LEU A 458 -50.31 -10.04 -1.11
C LEU A 458 -48.99 -10.20 -0.32
N SER A 459 -47.98 -10.86 -0.89
CA SER A 459 -46.72 -11.12 -0.20
C SER A 459 -45.77 -9.92 -0.19
N GLY A 460 -45.50 -9.42 1.02
CA GLY A 460 -44.50 -8.37 1.25
C GLY A 460 -43.07 -8.80 0.89
N ARG A 461 -42.79 -10.11 0.99
CA ARG A 461 -41.50 -10.70 0.63
C ARG A 461 -41.35 -10.82 -0.89
N LEU A 462 -42.38 -11.32 -1.57
CA LEU A 462 -42.38 -11.45 -3.04
C LEU A 462 -42.21 -10.10 -3.71
N SER A 463 -42.93 -9.05 -3.27
CA SER A 463 -42.77 -7.70 -3.84
C SER A 463 -41.35 -7.14 -3.68
N LEU A 464 -40.69 -7.36 -2.55
CA LEU A 464 -39.30 -6.92 -2.34
C LEU A 464 -38.31 -7.74 -3.20
N GLN A 465 -38.52 -9.05 -3.30
CA GLN A 465 -37.71 -9.92 -4.15
C GLN A 465 -37.85 -9.59 -5.64
N VAL A 466 -39.06 -9.30 -6.12
CA VAL A 466 -39.30 -8.84 -7.51
C VAL A 466 -38.63 -7.48 -7.75
N GLN A 467 -38.73 -6.54 -6.81
CA GLN A 467 -38.04 -5.24 -6.89
C GLN A 467 -36.52 -5.42 -7.03
N HIS A 468 -35.90 -6.33 -6.27
CA HIS A 468 -34.48 -6.66 -6.40
C HIS A 468 -34.15 -7.31 -7.75
N LEU A 469 -34.99 -8.22 -8.27
CA LEU A 469 -34.76 -8.83 -9.58
C LEU A 469 -34.80 -7.81 -10.72
N LEU A 470 -35.75 -6.86 -10.69
CA LEU A 470 -35.85 -5.76 -11.67
C LEU A 470 -34.59 -4.86 -11.63
N LEU A 471 -34.10 -4.55 -10.44
CA LEU A 471 -32.89 -3.75 -10.23
C LEU A 471 -31.63 -4.37 -10.87
N ARG A 472 -31.56 -5.70 -11.01
CA ARG A 472 -30.44 -6.36 -11.71
C ARG A 472 -30.39 -6.01 -13.20
N PHE A 473 -31.53 -5.81 -13.83
CA PHE A 473 -31.63 -5.33 -15.21
C PHE A 473 -31.40 -3.81 -15.32
N GLY A 474 -31.48 -3.07 -14.21
CA GLY A 474 -31.47 -1.60 -14.19
C GLY A 474 -32.88 -0.99 -14.29
N VAL A 475 -33.92 -1.79 -13.99
CA VAL A 475 -35.31 -1.33 -13.95
C VAL A 475 -35.64 -0.87 -12.53
N ILE A 476 -35.93 0.42 -12.36
CA ILE A 476 -36.35 1.00 -11.09
C ILE A 476 -37.85 0.81 -10.92
N ALA A 477 -38.26 0.20 -9.81
CA ALA A 477 -39.67 0.05 -9.43
C ALA A 477 -39.91 0.71 -8.07
N LYS A 478 -41.04 1.40 -7.92
CA LYS A 478 -41.51 1.99 -6.65
C LYS A 478 -42.46 1.01 -5.96
N ARG A 479 -42.14 0.63 -4.72
CA ARG A 479 -42.92 -0.29 -3.88
C ARG A 479 -43.74 0.45 -2.82
N TYR A 480 -45.02 0.14 -2.68
CA TYR A 480 -45.88 0.67 -1.62
C TYR A 480 -47.08 -0.26 -1.31
N GLN A 481 -47.78 -0.04 -0.21
CA GLN A 481 -49.05 -0.74 0.09
C GLN A 481 -50.25 0.06 -0.38
N ARG A 482 -51.28 -0.61 -0.93
CA ARG A 482 -52.61 -0.04 -1.16
C ARG A 482 -53.72 -0.91 -0.57
N PRO A 483 -54.80 -0.32 -0.03
CA PRO A 483 -55.99 -1.08 0.36
C PRO A 483 -56.72 -1.61 -0.87
N ILE A 484 -57.32 -2.79 -0.73
CA ILE A 484 -58.24 -3.41 -1.69
C ILE A 484 -59.40 -4.01 -0.90
N GLU A 485 -60.62 -3.78 -1.37
CA GLU A 485 -61.82 -4.47 -0.88
C GLU A 485 -61.81 -5.92 -1.40
N CYS A 486 -61.84 -6.89 -0.50
CA CYS A 486 -62.04 -8.29 -0.85
C CYS A 486 -63.34 -8.80 -0.22
N ALA A 487 -63.85 -9.95 -0.70
CA ALA A 487 -65.12 -10.52 -0.22
C ALA A 487 -65.12 -10.93 1.27
N LEU A 488 -63.99 -10.79 1.97
CA LEU A 488 -63.80 -11.11 3.39
C LEU A 488 -63.43 -9.87 4.25
N GLY A 489 -63.34 -8.67 3.67
CA GLY A 489 -63.04 -7.42 4.38
C GLY A 489 -62.08 -6.49 3.63
N GLU A 490 -61.62 -5.42 4.29
CA GLU A 490 -60.49 -4.63 3.79
C GLU A 490 -59.19 -5.44 3.92
N SER A 491 -58.43 -5.56 2.83
CA SER A 491 -57.08 -6.14 2.83
C SER A 491 -56.09 -5.15 2.22
N ARG A 492 -54.79 -5.36 2.48
CA ARG A 492 -53.71 -4.55 1.86
C ARG A 492 -52.90 -5.42 0.92
N VAL A 493 -52.63 -4.92 -0.28
CA VAL A 493 -51.67 -5.53 -1.21
C VAL A 493 -50.45 -4.64 -1.35
N TRP A 494 -49.33 -5.26 -1.70
CA TRP A 494 -48.13 -4.58 -2.15
C TRP A 494 -48.20 -4.34 -3.65
N GLN A 495 -47.97 -3.09 -4.04
CA GLN A 495 -47.91 -2.62 -5.43
C GLN A 495 -46.47 -2.25 -5.76
N LEU A 496 -45.98 -2.71 -6.92
CA LEU A 496 -44.75 -2.27 -7.57
C LEU A 496 -45.13 -1.52 -8.85
N ASP A 497 -44.76 -0.25 -8.96
CA ASP A 497 -44.97 0.54 -10.18
C ASP A 497 -43.64 0.93 -10.82
N ILE A 498 -43.50 0.65 -12.12
CA ILE A 498 -42.40 1.09 -12.98
C ILE A 498 -42.94 2.27 -13.81
N THR A 499 -42.54 3.48 -13.45
CA THR A 499 -43.11 4.73 -14.00
C THR A 499 -42.14 5.52 -14.86
N ASP A 500 -40.83 5.26 -14.79
CA ASP A 500 -39.84 6.01 -15.57
C ASP A 500 -39.62 5.39 -16.96
N ALA A 501 -39.52 6.27 -17.97
CA ALA A 501 -39.44 5.86 -19.37
C ALA A 501 -38.19 5.03 -19.71
N GLU A 502 -37.09 5.22 -18.98
CA GLU A 502 -35.86 4.44 -19.17
C GLU A 502 -36.06 3.00 -18.67
N SER A 503 -36.58 2.79 -17.46
CA SER A 503 -36.87 1.46 -16.92
C SER A 503 -37.96 0.74 -17.71
N ILE A 504 -38.98 1.45 -18.20
CA ILE A 504 -40.00 0.89 -19.11
C ILE A 504 -39.34 0.42 -20.43
N LYS A 505 -38.41 1.21 -20.98
CA LYS A 505 -37.63 0.84 -22.19
C LYS A 505 -36.72 -0.36 -21.93
N ILE A 506 -35.98 -0.38 -20.82
CA ILE A 506 -35.11 -1.49 -20.42
C ILE A 506 -35.95 -2.76 -20.24
N PHE A 507 -37.08 -2.70 -19.53
CA PHE A 507 -38.01 -3.81 -19.37
C PHE A 507 -38.49 -4.30 -20.74
N ALA A 508 -38.91 -3.40 -21.64
CA ALA A 508 -39.34 -3.75 -22.99
C ALA A 508 -38.26 -4.45 -23.83
N THR A 509 -36.99 -4.06 -23.71
CA THR A 509 -35.88 -4.60 -24.51
C THR A 509 -35.22 -5.85 -23.92
N GLU A 510 -35.15 -5.96 -22.59
CA GLU A 510 -34.36 -7.00 -21.89
C GLU A 510 -35.23 -8.08 -21.25
N ILE A 511 -36.49 -7.78 -20.92
CA ILE A 511 -37.47 -8.71 -20.32
C ILE A 511 -38.61 -9.01 -21.31
N GLY A 512 -39.05 -8.00 -22.07
CA GLY A 512 -40.11 -8.08 -23.07
C GLY A 512 -41.52 -8.00 -22.48
N PHE A 513 -42.49 -7.73 -23.35
CA PHE A 513 -43.93 -7.84 -23.07
C PHE A 513 -44.50 -9.06 -23.78
N TRP A 514 -45.25 -9.90 -23.08
CA TRP A 514 -45.95 -11.04 -23.68
C TRP A 514 -47.46 -10.76 -23.73
N ALA A 515 -48.11 -11.13 -24.82
CA ALA A 515 -49.57 -11.11 -25.02
C ALA A 515 -50.32 -9.75 -25.00
N LEU A 516 -49.70 -8.60 -24.72
CA LEU A 516 -50.39 -7.29 -24.67
C LEU A 516 -50.19 -6.42 -25.94
N GLU A 517 -51.00 -6.65 -26.98
CA GLU A 517 -50.99 -5.81 -28.20
C GLU A 517 -51.50 -4.38 -27.95
N ALA A 518 -52.36 -4.18 -26.95
CA ALA A 518 -52.92 -2.87 -26.61
C ALA A 518 -51.91 -1.91 -25.96
N GLU A 519 -50.91 -2.41 -25.23
CA GLU A 519 -49.97 -1.57 -24.47
C GLU A 519 -48.79 -1.03 -25.29
N GLN A 520 -48.45 -1.68 -26.42
CA GLN A 520 -47.41 -1.17 -27.33
C GLN A 520 -47.71 0.25 -27.82
N GLY A 521 -48.99 0.64 -27.87
CA GLY A 521 -49.42 2.01 -28.20
C GLY A 521 -49.08 3.04 -27.11
N HIS A 522 -49.17 2.68 -25.83
CA HIS A 522 -48.86 3.59 -24.72
C HIS A 522 -47.35 3.72 -24.49
N ALA A 523 -46.59 2.62 -24.56
CA ALA A 523 -45.12 2.67 -24.48
C ALA A 523 -44.52 3.53 -25.63
N ARG A 524 -45.07 3.44 -26.85
CA ARG A 524 -44.66 4.29 -27.98
C ARG A 524 -45.02 5.78 -27.80
N LYS A 525 -46.07 6.10 -27.04
CA LYS A 525 -46.45 7.49 -26.72
C LYS A 525 -45.51 8.13 -25.69
N ALA A 526 -45.03 7.37 -24.71
CA ALA A 526 -44.09 7.86 -23.70
C ALA A 526 -42.67 8.12 -24.25
N LEU A 527 -42.29 7.45 -25.35
CA LEU A 527 -40.99 7.60 -26.02
C LEU A 527 -40.83 8.89 -26.87
N GLY A 528 -41.78 9.82 -26.76
CA GLY A 528 -41.92 10.97 -27.68
C GLY A 528 -41.87 12.35 -27.03
N ASN A 529 -40.85 12.68 -26.25
CA ASN A 529 -40.35 14.06 -26.14
C ASN A 529 -39.00 14.21 -25.38
N HIS A 530 -38.25 15.23 -25.81
CA HIS A 530 -37.02 15.82 -25.25
C HIS A 530 -35.68 15.06 -25.34
N ASP A 531 -34.72 15.75 -25.97
CA ASP A 531 -33.29 15.58 -25.78
C ASP A 531 -32.90 15.86 -24.32
N LEU A 532 -32.22 14.89 -23.71
CA LEU A 532 -31.32 15.07 -22.56
C LEU A 532 -30.11 14.17 -22.78
N ALA A 533 -29.23 14.59 -23.69
CA ALA A 533 -27.83 14.21 -23.60
C ALA A 533 -27.20 14.92 -22.38
N ASP A 534 -26.19 14.29 -21.79
CA ASP A 534 -25.48 14.70 -20.57
C ASP A 534 -26.30 14.66 -19.26
N MET A 535 -26.16 13.53 -18.52
CA MET A 535 -26.06 13.41 -17.04
C MET A 535 -26.39 11.97 -16.55
N ALA A 536 -25.49 10.99 -16.75
CA ALA A 536 -25.51 9.70 -16.02
C ALA A 536 -24.20 8.89 -16.19
N ALA A 537 -23.18 9.14 -15.36
CA ALA A 537 -21.92 8.37 -15.35
C ALA A 537 -21.74 7.46 -14.11
N SER A 538 -22.70 7.50 -13.17
CA SER A 538 -22.67 6.84 -11.86
C SER A 538 -23.69 5.70 -11.76
N ASP A 539 -23.32 4.64 -11.02
CA ASP A 539 -24.20 3.51 -10.71
C ASP A 539 -25.20 3.80 -9.55
N VAL A 540 -25.18 5.01 -9.00
CA VAL A 540 -25.97 5.43 -7.83
C VAL A 540 -27.23 6.20 -8.25
N TYR A 541 -28.32 5.97 -7.52
CA TYR A 541 -29.56 6.73 -7.56
C TYR A 541 -29.82 7.35 -6.18
N TRP A 542 -30.21 8.62 -6.13
CA TRP A 542 -30.49 9.33 -4.89
C TRP A 542 -31.98 9.23 -4.53
N ASP A 543 -32.33 8.39 -3.56
CA ASP A 543 -33.72 8.20 -3.14
C ASP A 543 -33.99 8.74 -1.73
N ARG A 544 -35.18 9.30 -1.53
CA ARG A 544 -35.55 9.97 -0.27
C ARG A 544 -36.01 8.99 0.80
N ILE A 545 -35.62 9.21 2.05
CA ILE A 545 -36.14 8.49 3.22
C ILE A 545 -37.60 8.90 3.46
N VAL A 546 -38.48 7.93 3.75
CA VAL A 546 -39.90 8.14 4.09
C VAL A 546 -40.29 7.68 5.49
N SER A 547 -39.54 6.76 6.10
CA SER A 547 -39.65 6.46 7.55
C SER A 547 -38.32 6.04 8.15
N ILE A 548 -38.14 6.34 9.44
CA ILE A 548 -37.10 5.79 10.30
C ILE A 548 -37.81 5.30 11.57
N GLU A 549 -37.81 4.00 11.81
CA GLU A 549 -38.57 3.33 12.88
C GLU A 549 -37.60 2.61 13.83
N SER A 550 -37.66 2.87 15.14
CA SER A 550 -36.87 2.09 16.11
C SER A 550 -37.49 0.72 16.36
N LEU A 551 -36.67 -0.34 16.35
CA LEU A 551 -37.11 -1.73 16.47
C LEU A 551 -36.63 -2.43 17.75
N GLY A 552 -35.92 -1.71 18.63
CA GLY A 552 -35.32 -2.27 19.84
C GLY A 552 -34.06 -3.10 19.57
N GLU A 553 -33.66 -3.88 20.57
CA GLU A 553 -32.48 -4.75 20.53
C GLU A 553 -32.66 -5.91 19.53
N ARG A 554 -31.72 -6.03 18.59
CA ARG A 554 -31.64 -7.16 17.65
C ARG A 554 -30.21 -7.64 17.51
N GLN A 555 -30.03 -8.92 17.22
CA GLN A 555 -28.74 -9.47 16.81
C GLN A 555 -28.25 -8.76 15.53
N VAL A 556 -27.01 -8.28 15.56
CA VAL A 556 -26.37 -7.51 14.50
C VAL A 556 -25.00 -8.06 14.13
N TYR A 557 -24.61 -7.80 12.88
CA TYR A 557 -23.38 -8.25 12.27
C TYR A 557 -22.72 -7.11 11.47
N ASP A 558 -21.43 -7.25 11.15
CA ASP A 558 -20.69 -6.35 10.28
C ASP A 558 -19.75 -7.11 9.32
N LEU A 559 -19.47 -6.51 8.15
CA LEU A 559 -18.57 -7.05 7.13
C LEU A 559 -17.46 -6.06 6.84
N THR A 560 -16.22 -6.44 7.15
CA THR A 560 -15.10 -5.51 7.08
C THR A 560 -14.45 -5.54 5.69
N ILE A 561 -14.72 -4.51 4.90
CA ILE A 561 -14.28 -4.38 3.50
C ILE A 561 -12.90 -3.70 3.40
N PRO A 562 -11.95 -4.20 2.59
CA PRO A 562 -10.70 -3.52 2.25
C PRO A 562 -10.92 -2.40 1.22
N GLU A 563 -10.04 -1.40 1.19
CA GLU A 563 -10.04 -0.26 0.23
C GLU A 563 -11.27 0.65 0.30
N THR A 564 -12.43 0.24 -0.19
CA THR A 564 -13.64 1.07 -0.30
C THR A 564 -14.38 1.26 1.02
N HIS A 565 -14.11 0.37 2.00
CA HIS A 565 -14.64 0.41 3.37
C HIS A 565 -16.19 0.48 3.50
N ASN A 566 -16.91 0.24 2.41
CA ASN A 566 -18.37 0.17 2.33
C ASN A 566 -18.84 -1.10 1.61
N PHE A 567 -20.07 -1.55 1.82
CA PHE A 567 -20.68 -2.64 1.06
C PHE A 567 -22.18 -2.38 0.83
N VAL A 568 -22.73 -2.97 -0.23
CA VAL A 568 -24.16 -2.89 -0.55
C VAL A 568 -24.94 -3.94 0.24
N ALA A 569 -25.77 -3.51 1.20
CA ALA A 569 -26.65 -4.36 2.00
C ALA A 569 -28.09 -3.84 1.96
N ASN A 570 -29.09 -4.70 1.70
CA ASN A 570 -30.45 -4.30 1.29
C ASN A 570 -30.47 -3.09 0.33
N ASP A 571 -29.48 -3.04 -0.57
CA ASP A 571 -29.20 -1.97 -1.52
C ASP A 571 -28.71 -0.59 -0.94
N ILE A 572 -27.89 -0.52 0.14
CA ILE A 572 -27.37 0.72 0.82
C ILE A 572 -25.91 0.54 1.43
N CYS A 573 -25.10 1.60 1.80
CA CYS A 573 -23.59 1.60 2.06
C CYS A 573 -23.03 2.43 3.32
N VAL A 574 -21.71 2.37 3.79
CA VAL A 574 -21.11 2.83 5.16
C VAL A 574 -19.64 3.48 5.36
N HIS A 575 -19.21 4.10 6.54
CA HIS A 575 -17.80 4.49 7.07
C HIS A 575 -17.60 4.97 8.61
N ASN A 576 -16.40 5.38 9.21
CA ASN A 576 -16.14 5.72 10.69
C ASN A 576 -14.86 6.52 11.29
N THR A 577 -15.03 7.67 12.03
CA THR A 577 -14.02 8.42 12.92
C THR A 577 -14.35 8.55 14.47
N THR A 578 -13.38 8.75 15.43
CA THR A 578 -13.62 9.29 16.84
C THR A 578 -12.52 10.15 17.62
N PHE A 579 -11.80 9.64 18.66
CA PHE A 579 -11.12 10.27 19.86
C PHE A 579 -10.44 11.66 19.79
N ALA A 580 -9.83 12.02 18.65
CA ALA A 580 -8.97 13.20 18.53
C ALA A 580 -9.66 14.53 18.84
N MET A 581 -10.97 14.60 18.57
CA MET A 581 -11.76 15.81 18.74
C MET A 581 -11.85 16.25 20.20
N ASN A 582 -11.93 15.34 21.17
CA ASN A 582 -11.99 15.75 22.58
C ASN A 582 -10.66 16.37 23.07
N VAL A 583 -9.52 15.94 22.52
CA VAL A 583 -8.22 16.58 22.79
C VAL A 583 -8.18 17.99 22.18
N ALA A 584 -8.69 18.16 20.95
CA ALA A 584 -8.79 19.46 20.30
C ALA A 584 -9.74 20.42 21.04
N GLU A 585 -10.92 19.95 21.47
CA GLU A 585 -11.88 20.68 22.31
C GLU A 585 -11.19 21.22 23.59
N ASN A 586 -10.58 20.32 24.37
CA ASN A 586 -9.95 20.68 25.64
C ASN A 586 -8.82 21.70 25.46
N ILE A 587 -7.93 21.50 24.49
CA ILE A 587 -6.81 22.43 24.21
C ILE A 587 -7.32 23.79 23.77
N ALA A 588 -8.32 23.86 22.88
CA ALA A 588 -8.88 25.13 22.42
C ALA A 588 -9.55 25.93 23.55
N ILE A 589 -10.28 25.24 24.45
CA ILE A 589 -10.95 25.86 25.60
C ILE A 589 -9.94 26.33 26.66
N GLN A 590 -8.99 25.48 27.06
CA GLN A 590 -8.07 25.76 28.16
C GLN A 590 -6.96 26.74 27.76
N SER A 591 -6.31 26.51 26.60
CA SER A 591 -5.14 27.31 26.19
C SER A 591 -5.51 28.61 25.48
N LYS A 592 -6.77 28.72 24.98
CA LYS A 592 -7.26 29.81 24.10
C LYS A 592 -6.41 30.05 22.85
N ARG A 593 -5.58 29.07 22.44
CA ARG A 593 -4.80 29.13 21.20
C ARG A 593 -5.62 28.61 20.02
N PRO A 594 -5.37 29.12 18.80
CA PRO A 594 -5.93 28.53 17.59
C PRO A 594 -5.64 27.02 17.48
N VAL A 595 -6.60 26.23 17.02
CA VAL A 595 -6.44 24.80 16.72
C VAL A 595 -6.92 24.55 15.29
N ALA A 596 -6.09 23.92 14.47
CA ALA A 596 -6.45 23.53 13.11
C ALA A 596 -6.84 22.05 13.05
N VAL A 597 -7.95 21.73 12.41
CA VAL A 597 -8.44 20.36 12.20
C VAL A 597 -8.65 20.14 10.70
N PHE A 598 -7.81 19.28 10.10
CA PHE A 598 -7.95 18.83 8.72
C PHE A 598 -8.69 17.49 8.73
N SER A 599 -9.97 17.48 8.34
CA SER A 599 -10.80 16.27 8.35
C SER A 599 -11.13 15.83 6.93
N MET A 600 -10.38 14.84 6.46
CA MET A 600 -10.54 14.27 5.12
C MET A 600 -11.56 13.13 5.11
N GLU A 601 -11.93 12.60 6.30
CA GLU A 601 -12.99 11.59 6.44
C GLU A 601 -14.38 12.20 6.70
N MET A 602 -14.47 13.27 7.51
CA MET A 602 -15.73 13.77 8.04
C MET A 602 -16.00 15.25 7.71
N PRO A 603 -17.23 15.61 7.28
CA PRO A 603 -17.66 17.00 7.15
C PRO A 603 -17.56 17.80 8.45
N GLY A 604 -17.25 19.09 8.34
CA GLY A 604 -16.99 19.96 9.50
C GLY A 604 -18.21 20.19 10.39
N ASP A 605 -19.43 20.15 9.85
CA ASP A 605 -20.68 20.26 10.60
C ASP A 605 -20.94 19.03 11.48
N SER A 606 -20.67 17.83 10.97
CA SER A 606 -20.76 16.57 11.74
C SER A 606 -19.73 16.51 12.87
N LEU A 607 -18.56 17.15 12.71
CA LEU A 607 -17.60 17.35 13.81
C LEU A 607 -18.10 18.36 14.83
N ALA A 608 -18.64 19.51 14.40
CA ALA A 608 -19.22 20.51 15.30
C ALA A 608 -20.38 19.96 16.15
N MET A 609 -21.26 19.13 15.56
CA MET A 609 -22.32 18.42 16.28
C MET A 609 -21.79 17.49 17.38
N ARG A 610 -20.66 16.82 17.14
CA ARG A 610 -20.00 15.96 18.15
C ARG A 610 -19.39 16.78 19.28
N MET A 611 -18.74 17.89 18.96
CA MET A 611 -18.20 18.81 19.98
C MET A 611 -19.33 19.41 20.84
N MET A 612 -20.47 19.78 20.26
CA MET A 612 -21.65 20.23 21.01
C MET A 612 -22.23 19.14 21.94
N SER A 613 -22.30 17.88 21.47
CA SER A 613 -22.74 16.73 22.28
C SER A 613 -21.77 16.44 23.44
N SER A 614 -20.46 16.44 23.17
CA SER A 614 -19.39 16.27 24.16
C SER A 614 -19.42 17.36 25.24
N LEU A 615 -19.50 18.63 24.85
CA LEU A 615 -19.43 19.76 25.78
C LEU A 615 -20.74 19.94 26.56
N GLY A 616 -21.90 19.80 25.91
CA GLY A 616 -23.19 19.83 26.61
C GLY A 616 -23.42 18.62 27.53
N ARG A 617 -22.71 17.50 27.28
CA ARG A 617 -23.04 16.14 27.77
C ARG A 617 -24.50 15.79 27.47
N ILE A 618 -24.90 16.02 26.22
CA ILE A 618 -26.23 15.76 25.67
C ILE A 618 -26.10 14.59 24.69
N ASP A 619 -27.07 13.68 24.68
CA ASP A 619 -27.04 12.52 23.80
C ASP A 619 -26.86 12.96 22.33
N GLN A 620 -25.87 12.39 21.63
CA GLN A 620 -25.55 12.77 20.26
C GLN A 620 -26.75 12.62 19.31
N HIS A 621 -27.62 11.63 19.55
CA HIS A 621 -28.86 11.45 18.81
C HIS A 621 -29.85 12.60 19.10
N ARG A 622 -29.94 13.10 20.33
CA ARG A 622 -30.85 14.20 20.70
C ARG A 622 -30.41 15.55 20.12
N VAL A 623 -29.13 15.91 20.27
CA VAL A 623 -28.55 17.13 19.67
C VAL A 623 -28.86 17.20 18.17
N ARG A 624 -28.70 16.08 17.49
CA ARG A 624 -28.76 15.99 16.03
C ARG A 624 -30.17 15.80 15.46
N THR A 625 -31.08 15.21 16.22
CA THR A 625 -32.51 15.15 15.86
C THR A 625 -33.30 16.37 16.32
N GLY A 626 -32.69 17.29 17.08
CA GLY A 626 -33.34 18.47 17.66
C GLY A 626 -34.36 18.14 18.76
N LYS A 627 -34.49 16.86 19.15
CA LYS A 627 -35.42 16.39 20.19
C LYS A 627 -34.76 16.47 21.56
N LEU A 628 -34.50 17.72 21.96
CA LEU A 628 -33.90 18.07 23.25
C LEU A 628 -34.98 18.20 24.33
N GLU A 629 -34.67 17.73 25.52
CA GLU A 629 -35.48 17.98 26.72
C GLU A 629 -35.29 19.42 27.23
N ASP A 630 -36.24 19.96 28.00
CA ASP A 630 -36.25 21.37 28.43
C ASP A 630 -35.00 21.77 29.25
N ASP A 631 -34.34 20.81 29.92
CA ASP A 631 -33.08 21.00 30.65
C ASP A 631 -31.82 20.79 29.79
N GLU A 632 -31.95 20.18 28.61
CA GLU A 632 -30.85 20.03 27.64
C GLU A 632 -30.63 21.31 26.81
N TRP A 633 -31.68 22.09 26.53
CA TRP A 633 -31.58 23.36 25.79
C TRP A 633 -30.58 24.37 26.42
N PRO A 634 -30.61 24.66 27.73
CA PRO A 634 -29.59 25.50 28.38
C PRO A 634 -28.18 24.96 28.24
N ARG A 635 -28.01 23.63 28.28
CA ARG A 635 -26.70 22.97 28.19
C ARG A 635 -26.14 23.03 26.77
N LEU A 636 -27.00 22.89 25.75
CA LEU A 636 -26.61 23.07 24.36
C LEU A 636 -26.23 24.53 24.08
N THR A 637 -27.01 25.48 24.59
CA THR A 637 -26.73 26.91 24.45
C THR A 637 -25.39 27.27 25.10
N SER A 638 -25.11 26.72 26.28
CA SER A 638 -23.81 26.86 26.95
C SER A 638 -22.65 26.27 26.11
N ALA A 639 -22.84 25.09 25.52
CA ALA A 639 -21.84 24.46 24.64
C ALA A 639 -21.60 25.26 23.35
N VAL A 640 -22.66 25.80 22.73
CA VAL A 640 -22.57 26.68 21.54
C VAL A 640 -21.81 27.96 21.87
N ASN A 641 -22.15 28.63 22.98
CA ASN A 641 -21.45 29.84 23.42
C ASN A 641 -19.97 29.55 23.66
N LEU A 642 -19.65 28.48 24.40
CA LEU A 642 -18.27 28.09 24.67
C LEU A 642 -17.50 27.79 23.38
N LEU A 643 -18.08 27.06 22.43
CA LEU A 643 -17.45 26.81 21.12
C LEU A 643 -17.26 28.10 20.31
N SER A 644 -18.22 29.03 20.34
CA SER A 644 -18.12 30.31 19.62
C SER A 644 -17.00 31.22 20.16
N GLU A 645 -16.59 31.04 21.41
CA GLU A 645 -15.45 31.72 22.03
C GLU A 645 -14.11 31.00 21.77
N THR A 646 -14.13 29.74 21.31
CA THR A 646 -12.91 28.98 20.97
C THR A 646 -12.42 29.25 19.55
N SER A 647 -11.10 29.19 19.36
CA SER A 647 -10.44 29.39 18.07
C SER A 647 -10.18 28.06 17.34
N ILE A 648 -11.22 27.25 17.13
CA ILE A 648 -11.12 26.01 16.34
C ILE A 648 -11.43 26.30 14.87
N PHE A 649 -10.52 25.92 13.97
CA PHE A 649 -10.66 26.05 12.53
C PHE A 649 -10.69 24.66 11.90
N ILE A 650 -11.78 24.33 11.19
CA ILE A 650 -11.97 23.05 10.51
C ILE A 650 -11.82 23.26 9.00
N ASP A 651 -11.09 22.36 8.37
CA ASP A 651 -10.93 22.24 6.91
C ASP A 651 -11.29 20.81 6.52
N ASP A 652 -12.44 20.65 5.86
CA ASP A 652 -13.00 19.36 5.43
C ASP A 652 -12.71 19.03 3.95
N THR A 653 -11.65 19.63 3.39
CA THR A 653 -11.20 19.31 2.03
C THR A 653 -10.64 17.87 1.98
N PRO A 654 -11.18 16.98 1.12
CA PRO A 654 -10.68 15.61 1.00
C PRO A 654 -9.31 15.55 0.30
N ALA A 655 -8.57 14.46 0.54
CA ALA A 655 -7.36 14.08 -0.20
C ALA A 655 -6.19 15.10 -0.22
N LEU A 656 -6.12 16.02 0.75
CA LEU A 656 -5.07 17.04 0.82
C LEU A 656 -3.65 16.46 0.85
N SER A 657 -2.74 17.12 0.14
CA SER A 657 -1.30 16.82 0.22
C SER A 657 -0.63 17.46 1.44
N PRO A 658 0.52 16.92 1.90
CA PRO A 658 1.29 17.54 2.99
C PRO A 658 1.72 18.98 2.71
N THR A 659 1.92 19.32 1.43
CA THR A 659 2.30 20.66 0.98
C THR A 659 1.15 21.66 1.16
N GLU A 660 -0.07 21.27 0.80
CA GLU A 660 -1.27 22.10 0.98
C GLU A 660 -1.60 22.29 2.47
N VAL A 661 -1.54 21.22 3.27
CA VAL A 661 -1.71 21.31 4.73
C VAL A 661 -0.68 22.30 5.32
N ARG A 662 0.58 22.23 4.90
CA ARG A 662 1.64 23.17 5.31
C ARG A 662 1.33 24.62 4.89
N ALA A 663 0.83 24.84 3.67
CA ALA A 663 0.46 26.18 3.20
C ALA A 663 -0.72 26.76 4.01
N ARG A 664 -1.78 25.98 4.24
CA ARG A 664 -2.97 26.38 5.00
C ARG A 664 -2.64 26.62 6.48
N ALA A 665 -1.86 25.75 7.12
CA ALA A 665 -1.40 25.93 8.50
C ALA A 665 -0.50 27.18 8.68
N ARG A 666 0.41 27.45 7.72
CA ARG A 666 1.22 28.69 7.70
C ARG A 666 0.35 29.94 7.59
N ARG A 667 -0.69 29.90 6.74
CA ARG A 667 -1.64 31.01 6.59
C ARG A 667 -2.39 31.28 7.89
N LEU A 668 -2.93 30.23 8.52
CA LEU A 668 -3.63 30.34 9.79
C LEU A 668 -2.74 30.91 10.91
N LYS A 669 -1.48 30.44 11.02
CA LYS A 669 -0.50 31.00 11.96
C LYS A 669 -0.18 32.48 11.70
N ARG A 670 -0.21 32.92 10.44
CA ARG A 670 0.02 34.33 10.06
C ARG A 670 -1.18 35.23 10.39
N GLU A 671 -2.40 34.72 10.19
CA GLU A 671 -3.64 35.48 10.40
C GLU A 671 -4.04 35.53 11.89
N HIS A 672 -3.79 34.46 12.67
CA HIS A 672 -4.28 34.32 14.05
C HIS A 672 -3.19 34.18 15.13
N GLY A 673 -1.91 34.25 14.78
CA GLY A 673 -0.79 34.18 15.75
C GLY A 673 -0.37 32.75 16.09
N ASP A 674 0.10 32.51 17.33
CA ASP A 674 0.66 31.21 17.71
C ASP A 674 -0.40 30.10 17.81
N LEU A 675 -0.49 29.34 16.72
CA LEU A 675 -1.24 28.09 16.58
C LEU A 675 -0.83 27.09 17.69
N GLY A 676 -1.83 26.55 18.39
CA GLY A 676 -1.66 25.61 19.49
C GLY A 676 -1.52 24.16 19.04
N LEU A 677 -2.38 23.69 18.15
CA LEU A 677 -2.43 22.29 17.73
C LEU A 677 -2.85 22.17 16.26
N ILE A 678 -2.31 21.15 15.57
CA ILE A 678 -2.81 20.68 14.28
C ILE A 678 -3.29 19.22 14.45
N VAL A 679 -4.49 18.91 13.95
CA VAL A 679 -5.07 17.56 13.90
C VAL A 679 -5.33 17.17 12.46
N LEU A 680 -4.99 15.93 12.06
CA LEU A 680 -5.29 15.35 10.75
C LEU A 680 -6.05 14.03 10.90
N ASP A 681 -7.23 13.96 10.28
CA ASP A 681 -8.12 12.78 10.25
C ASP A 681 -8.41 12.34 8.81
N TYR A 682 -7.79 11.28 8.27
CA TYR A 682 -6.67 10.49 8.82
C TYR A 682 -5.52 10.40 7.79
N LEU A 683 -4.32 10.04 8.26
CA LEU A 683 -3.08 10.10 7.47
C LEU A 683 -3.19 9.29 6.17
N GLN A 684 -3.84 8.12 6.22
CA GLN A 684 -4.08 7.27 5.05
C GLN A 684 -5.20 7.76 4.11
N LEU A 685 -5.66 9.01 4.19
CA LEU A 685 -6.43 9.70 3.12
C LEU A 685 -5.62 10.77 2.37
N MET A 686 -4.46 11.18 2.88
CA MET A 686 -3.61 12.17 2.21
C MET A 686 -3.01 11.64 0.91
N GLN A 687 -2.69 12.52 -0.05
CA GLN A 687 -2.00 12.17 -1.30
C GLN A 687 -0.65 12.87 -1.44
N ALA A 688 0.39 12.17 -1.90
CA ALA A 688 1.70 12.79 -2.17
C ALA A 688 2.03 12.76 -3.68
N PRO A 689 2.05 13.92 -4.38
CA PRO A 689 2.28 13.95 -5.82
C PRO A 689 3.69 13.47 -6.20
N GLY A 690 3.76 12.59 -7.19
CA GLY A 690 5.02 12.13 -7.81
C GLY A 690 5.62 10.83 -7.24
N VAL A 691 5.00 10.20 -6.22
CA VAL A 691 5.42 8.88 -5.72
C VAL A 691 4.57 7.78 -6.37
N GLY A 692 5.17 6.94 -7.20
CA GLY A 692 4.44 5.90 -7.96
C GLY A 692 3.97 4.72 -7.09
N GLU A 693 2.67 4.39 -7.22
CA GLU A 693 1.91 3.17 -6.84
C GLU A 693 2.05 2.57 -5.42
N ASN A 694 3.09 2.87 -4.64
CA ASN A 694 3.32 2.26 -3.32
C ASN A 694 2.87 3.16 -2.15
N ARG A 695 1.66 2.87 -1.63
CA ARG A 695 1.04 3.57 -0.49
C ARG A 695 1.92 3.67 0.76
N ALA A 696 2.82 2.71 1.00
CA ALA A 696 3.72 2.76 2.16
C ALA A 696 4.85 3.79 1.99
N THR A 697 5.44 3.90 0.80
CA THR A 697 6.43 4.93 0.47
C THR A 697 5.79 6.32 0.54
N GLU A 698 4.55 6.42 0.06
CA GLU A 698 3.74 7.63 0.14
C GLU A 698 3.48 8.07 1.58
N ILE A 699 2.98 7.15 2.44
CA ILE A 699 2.79 7.36 3.87
C ILE A 699 4.10 7.73 4.58
N SER A 700 5.23 7.17 4.16
CA SER A 700 6.57 7.52 4.66
C SER A 700 6.95 8.97 4.31
N ALA A 701 6.64 9.42 3.10
CA ALA A 701 6.87 10.80 2.67
C ALA A 701 5.93 11.78 3.40
N ILE A 702 4.66 11.42 3.57
CA ILE A 702 3.67 12.16 4.36
C ILE A 702 4.16 12.32 5.81
N SER A 703 4.59 11.23 6.46
CA SER A 703 5.07 11.23 7.85
C SER A 703 6.26 12.17 8.05
N ARG A 704 7.30 12.08 7.19
CA ARG A 704 8.43 13.02 7.16
C ARG A 704 8.01 14.47 6.95
N ALA A 705 7.08 14.73 6.02
CA ALA A 705 6.59 16.08 5.74
C ALA A 705 5.82 16.68 6.93
N LEU A 706 4.99 15.88 7.62
CA LEU A 706 4.27 16.29 8.83
C LEU A 706 5.24 16.55 10.00
N LYS A 707 6.29 15.75 10.18
CA LYS A 707 7.34 16.04 11.18
C LYS A 707 8.13 17.30 10.84
N GLY A 708 8.36 17.57 9.55
CA GLY A 708 8.91 18.84 9.06
C GLY A 708 8.02 20.04 9.41
N LEU A 709 6.71 19.92 9.16
CA LEU A 709 5.70 20.92 9.50
C LEU A 709 5.67 21.23 11.01
N ALA A 710 5.66 20.19 11.85
CA ALA A 710 5.65 20.32 13.32
C ALA A 710 6.85 21.14 13.80
N LYS A 711 8.06 20.77 13.36
CA LYS A 711 9.32 21.48 13.67
C LYS A 711 9.31 22.92 13.18
N GLU A 712 8.88 23.15 11.95
CA GLU A 712 8.90 24.48 11.33
C GLU A 712 7.98 25.47 12.06
N LEU A 713 6.74 25.07 12.34
CA LEU A 713 5.77 25.94 13.01
C LEU A 713 5.97 25.98 14.53
N SER A 714 6.74 25.04 15.10
CA SER A 714 6.87 24.79 16.53
C SER A 714 5.54 24.45 17.20
N VAL A 715 4.74 23.59 16.55
CA VAL A 715 3.38 23.20 16.96
C VAL A 715 3.30 21.67 17.01
N PRO A 716 2.65 21.06 18.04
CA PRO A 716 2.33 19.63 18.02
C PRO A 716 1.36 19.29 16.87
N VAL A 717 1.63 18.19 16.18
CA VAL A 717 0.80 17.66 15.09
C VAL A 717 0.28 16.28 15.48
N ILE A 718 -1.03 16.15 15.70
CA ILE A 718 -1.70 14.85 15.86
C ILE A 718 -2.13 14.37 14.47
N ALA A 719 -1.64 13.22 14.03
CA ALA A 719 -2.15 12.54 12.85
C ALA A 719 -2.78 11.20 13.24
N LEU A 720 -4.02 10.97 12.78
CA LEU A 720 -4.72 9.72 13.04
C LEU A 720 -4.27 8.66 12.05
N SER A 721 -4.08 7.43 12.54
CA SER A 721 -3.64 6.30 11.73
C SER A 721 -4.47 5.05 12.01
N GLN A 722 -5.05 4.48 10.97
CA GLN A 722 -5.80 3.23 11.10
C GLN A 722 -4.85 2.03 11.31
N LEU A 723 -5.13 1.18 12.29
CA LEU A 723 -4.41 -0.07 12.52
C LEU A 723 -4.86 -1.20 11.58
N ASN A 724 -3.93 -2.08 11.23
CA ASN A 724 -4.19 -3.26 10.41
C ASN A 724 -5.10 -4.30 11.10
N ARG A 725 -5.86 -5.09 10.31
CA ARG A 725 -6.86 -6.04 10.82
C ARG A 725 -6.25 -7.31 11.43
N SER A 726 -4.96 -7.58 11.19
CA SER A 726 -4.22 -8.73 11.72
C SER A 726 -4.15 -8.79 13.26
N LEU A 727 -4.42 -7.66 13.94
CA LEU A 727 -4.66 -7.54 15.37
C LEU A 727 -5.74 -8.50 15.89
N GLU A 728 -6.86 -8.63 15.17
CA GLU A 728 -8.08 -9.27 15.67
C GLU A 728 -7.99 -10.80 15.71
N ASN A 729 -7.11 -11.38 14.91
CA ASN A 729 -6.81 -12.82 14.87
C ASN A 729 -5.95 -13.27 16.07
N ARG A 730 -5.48 -12.35 16.90
CA ARG A 730 -4.59 -12.64 18.04
C ARG A 730 -5.41 -13.02 19.28
N PRO A 731 -4.92 -13.94 20.13
CA PRO A 731 -5.54 -14.21 21.44
C PRO A 731 -5.60 -12.98 22.34
N ASN A 732 -4.59 -12.09 22.24
CA ASN A 732 -4.59 -10.78 22.86
C ASN A 732 -4.69 -9.71 21.77
N LYS A 733 -5.80 -8.96 21.78
CA LYS A 733 -6.19 -7.96 20.78
C LYS A 733 -5.74 -6.53 21.15
N ARG A 734 -4.92 -6.37 22.20
CA ARG A 734 -4.30 -5.08 22.56
C ARG A 734 -3.30 -4.66 21.46
N PRO A 735 -3.43 -3.48 20.86
CA PRO A 735 -2.48 -2.97 19.88
C PRO A 735 -1.08 -2.81 20.42
N MET A 736 -0.10 -2.97 19.54
CA MET A 736 1.31 -2.76 19.87
C MET A 736 2.09 -2.31 18.64
N MET A 737 3.30 -1.79 18.87
CA MET A 737 4.20 -1.27 17.84
C MET A 737 4.39 -2.20 16.63
N SER A 738 4.36 -3.53 16.83
CA SER A 738 4.48 -4.51 15.74
C SER A 738 3.35 -4.48 14.72
N ASP A 739 2.15 -3.97 15.08
CA ASP A 739 0.98 -3.99 14.17
C ASP A 739 1.08 -2.89 13.07
N LEU A 740 2.16 -2.09 13.11
CA LEU A 740 2.63 -1.16 12.08
C LEU A 740 3.83 -1.68 11.25
N ARG A 741 4.27 -2.94 11.44
CA ARG A 741 5.51 -3.51 10.86
C ARG A 741 5.29 -4.76 10.00
N GLU A 742 6.23 -5.00 9.08
CA GLU A 742 6.36 -6.16 8.18
C GLU A 742 7.52 -7.04 8.68
N CYS A 743 7.52 -8.37 8.49
CA CYS A 743 8.50 -9.25 9.15
C CYS A 743 8.88 -10.55 8.41
N VAL A 744 10.12 -11.00 8.64
CA VAL A 744 10.68 -12.29 8.18
C VAL A 744 10.93 -13.26 9.34
N THR A 745 11.11 -14.56 9.08
CA THR A 745 11.53 -15.51 10.14
C THR A 745 12.99 -15.34 10.55
N GLY A 746 13.33 -15.73 11.78
CA GLY A 746 14.66 -15.53 12.36
C GLY A 746 15.81 -16.29 11.70
N ASP A 747 15.55 -17.34 10.92
CA ASP A 747 16.54 -18.06 10.11
C ASP A 747 16.90 -17.34 8.78
N THR A 748 16.19 -16.26 8.44
CA THR A 748 16.48 -15.44 7.26
C THR A 748 17.88 -14.82 7.33
N LEU A 749 18.71 -15.08 6.32
CA LEU A 749 20.10 -14.64 6.30
C LEU A 749 20.23 -13.22 5.74
N VAL A 750 20.60 -12.24 6.56
CA VAL A 750 20.94 -10.89 6.11
C VAL A 750 22.33 -10.90 5.45
N VAL A 751 22.44 -10.32 4.25
CA VAL A 751 23.73 -10.12 3.57
C VAL A 751 24.38 -8.82 4.06
N LEU A 752 25.48 -8.95 4.81
CA LEU A 752 26.24 -7.82 5.33
C LEU A 752 27.17 -7.21 4.25
N ALA A 753 27.51 -5.94 4.40
CA ALA A 753 28.46 -5.24 3.52
C ALA A 753 29.86 -5.88 3.52
N ASP A 754 30.31 -6.40 4.68
CA ASP A 754 31.55 -7.18 4.77
C ASP A 754 31.47 -8.58 4.14
N GLY A 755 30.31 -8.91 3.57
CA GLY A 755 30.07 -10.11 2.81
C GLY A 755 29.49 -11.28 3.58
N ARG A 756 29.46 -11.25 4.92
CA ARG A 756 28.89 -12.33 5.74
C ARG A 756 27.38 -12.48 5.49
N ARG A 757 26.89 -13.70 5.68
CA ARG A 757 25.46 -14.05 5.70
C ARG A 757 25.10 -14.51 7.11
N ILE A 758 24.40 -13.69 7.88
CA ILE A 758 24.09 -13.94 9.30
C ILE A 758 22.57 -14.03 9.48
N PRO A 759 22.03 -15.01 10.23
CA PRO A 759 20.61 -15.06 10.57
C PRO A 759 20.16 -13.77 11.27
N ILE A 760 19.03 -13.20 10.84
CA ILE A 760 18.51 -11.95 11.40
C ILE A 760 18.31 -12.02 12.92
N ARG A 761 17.99 -13.21 13.48
CA ARG A 761 17.89 -13.42 14.93
C ARG A 761 19.20 -13.19 15.70
N ASP A 762 20.35 -13.40 15.05
CA ASP A 762 21.68 -13.24 15.66
C ASP A 762 22.19 -11.80 15.57
N LEU A 763 21.46 -10.92 14.85
CA LEU A 763 21.75 -9.50 14.70
C LEU A 763 20.93 -8.61 15.65
N VAL A 764 20.00 -9.19 16.44
CA VAL A 764 19.11 -8.44 17.34
C VAL A 764 19.90 -7.57 18.32
N GLY A 765 19.53 -6.29 18.42
CA GLY A 765 20.23 -5.29 19.23
C GLY A 765 21.46 -4.66 18.55
N THR A 766 21.74 -4.97 17.28
CA THR A 766 22.89 -4.41 16.53
C THR A 766 22.44 -3.56 15.34
N TYR A 767 23.36 -2.74 14.81
CA TYR A 767 23.17 -1.82 13.69
C TYR A 767 24.11 -2.22 12.52
N PRO A 768 23.85 -3.34 11.83
CA PRO A 768 24.78 -3.86 10.82
C PRO A 768 24.81 -3.01 9.54
N ASP A 769 25.97 -2.92 8.90
CA ASP A 769 26.06 -2.48 7.51
C ASP A 769 25.64 -3.64 6.59
N VAL A 770 24.65 -3.39 5.73
CA VAL A 770 23.99 -4.40 4.89
C VAL A 770 24.07 -4.04 3.41
N VAL A 771 23.89 -5.05 2.55
CA VAL A 771 23.74 -4.83 1.11
C VAL A 771 22.28 -4.51 0.80
N SER A 772 22.08 -3.37 0.15
CA SER A 772 20.79 -2.78 -0.22
C SER A 772 20.72 -2.56 -1.74
N VAL A 773 19.57 -2.09 -2.24
CA VAL A 773 19.31 -1.85 -3.67
C VAL A 773 18.89 -0.40 -3.89
N ASP A 774 19.52 0.29 -4.83
CA ASP A 774 19.11 1.64 -5.24
C ASP A 774 17.95 1.64 -6.26
N GLU A 775 17.39 2.82 -6.54
CA GLU A 775 16.29 3.00 -7.52
C GLU A 775 16.64 2.53 -8.94
N SER A 776 17.94 2.46 -9.29
CA SER A 776 18.42 1.96 -10.59
C SER A 776 18.59 0.44 -10.63
N GLY A 777 18.32 -0.25 -9.52
CA GLY A 777 18.52 -1.68 -9.37
C GLY A 777 20.00 -2.09 -9.32
N ARG A 778 20.86 -1.26 -8.72
CA ARG A 778 22.26 -1.59 -8.38
C ARG A 778 22.39 -1.93 -6.91
N LEU A 779 23.39 -2.76 -6.58
CA LEU A 779 23.68 -3.09 -5.19
C LEU A 779 24.60 -2.04 -4.56
N ILE A 780 24.22 -1.55 -3.39
CA ILE A 780 24.94 -0.55 -2.60
C ILE A 780 25.09 -1.01 -1.14
N GLU A 781 26.07 -0.46 -0.44
CA GLU A 781 26.22 -0.63 1.01
C GLU A 781 25.36 0.43 1.72
N ALA A 782 24.65 0.02 2.78
CA ALA A 782 23.86 0.93 3.60
C ALA A 782 23.86 0.46 5.06
N THR A 783 23.99 1.41 5.99
CA THR A 783 23.88 1.13 7.43
C THR A 783 22.41 0.95 7.81
N SER A 784 22.11 -0.12 8.54
CA SER A 784 20.76 -0.36 9.07
C SER A 784 20.57 0.21 10.47
N ASP A 785 19.32 0.43 10.83
CA ASP A 785 18.89 0.68 12.21
C ASP A 785 19.04 -0.60 13.07
N CYS A 786 18.64 -0.51 14.34
CA CYS A 786 18.65 -1.65 15.25
C CYS A 786 17.83 -2.82 14.70
N VAL A 787 18.36 -4.04 14.72
CA VAL A 787 17.56 -5.24 14.42
C VAL A 787 16.76 -5.65 15.65
N TRP A 788 15.50 -6.06 15.50
CA TRP A 788 14.62 -6.45 16.62
C TRP A 788 13.84 -7.75 16.38
N CYS A 789 13.52 -8.43 17.49
CA CYS A 789 12.50 -9.47 17.49
C CYS A 789 11.12 -8.82 17.64
N VAL A 790 10.16 -9.23 16.80
CA VAL A 790 8.81 -8.66 16.76
C VAL A 790 7.80 -9.55 17.49
N GLY A 791 8.08 -10.86 17.58
CA GLY A 791 7.24 -11.85 18.26
C GLY A 791 6.73 -12.92 17.30
N ARG A 792 5.84 -13.80 17.78
CA ARG A 792 5.38 -14.97 17.00
C ARG A 792 4.25 -14.61 16.02
N ARG A 793 4.38 -15.01 14.75
CA ARG A 793 3.38 -14.73 13.69
C ARG A 793 3.22 -15.92 12.72
N PRO A 794 2.08 -16.03 12.02
CA PRO A 794 1.93 -16.96 10.88
C PRO A 794 2.86 -16.58 9.73
N VAL A 795 3.52 -17.58 9.15
CA VAL A 795 4.48 -17.39 8.05
C VAL A 795 4.19 -18.30 6.87
N SER A 796 4.59 -17.85 5.68
CA SER A 796 4.53 -18.61 4.43
C SER A 796 5.93 -18.74 3.84
N VAL A 797 6.25 -19.90 3.27
CA VAL A 797 7.49 -20.12 2.52
C VAL A 797 7.25 -19.85 1.03
N VAL A 798 7.93 -18.83 0.50
CA VAL A 798 7.99 -18.53 -0.93
C VAL A 798 9.19 -19.27 -1.52
N ARG A 799 8.96 -20.14 -2.51
CA ARG A 799 10.01 -20.90 -3.21
C ARG A 799 10.22 -20.37 -4.62
N LEU A 800 11.46 -20.18 -5.04
CA LEU A 800 11.83 -19.65 -6.34
C LEU A 800 12.44 -20.71 -7.27
N ALA A 801 12.43 -20.48 -8.58
CA ALA A 801 12.88 -21.46 -9.56
C ALA A 801 14.39 -21.74 -9.50
N SER A 802 15.22 -20.80 -9.01
CA SER A 802 16.63 -21.04 -8.65
C SER A 802 16.82 -22.06 -7.51
N GLY A 803 15.77 -22.34 -6.73
CA GLY A 803 15.83 -23.14 -5.50
C GLY A 803 16.04 -22.31 -4.24
N ARG A 804 16.22 -20.99 -4.35
CA ARG A 804 16.13 -20.06 -3.21
C ARG A 804 14.73 -20.10 -2.60
N GLN A 805 14.64 -19.77 -1.32
CA GLN A 805 13.37 -19.59 -0.61
C GLN A 805 13.49 -18.45 0.40
N ILE A 806 12.37 -17.85 0.77
CA ILE A 806 12.24 -16.96 1.93
C ILE A 806 11.00 -17.34 2.72
N ARG A 807 11.06 -17.17 4.04
CA ARG A 807 9.97 -17.44 4.98
C ARG A 807 9.61 -16.12 5.65
N ALA A 808 8.38 -15.66 5.44
CA ALA A 808 7.96 -14.34 5.91
C ALA A 808 6.44 -14.30 6.18
N THR A 809 5.99 -13.25 6.86
CA THR A 809 4.55 -13.01 7.05
C THR A 809 3.87 -12.68 5.72
N ALA A 810 2.55 -12.86 5.62
CA ALA A 810 1.81 -12.61 4.38
C ALA A 810 1.92 -11.14 3.90
N GLU A 811 2.02 -10.19 4.83
CA GLU A 811 2.16 -8.76 4.56
C GLU A 811 3.58 -8.34 4.16
N HIS A 812 4.57 -9.22 4.32
CA HIS A 812 5.97 -8.87 4.06
C HIS A 812 6.21 -8.62 2.57
N ARG A 813 6.88 -7.50 2.23
CA ARG A 813 7.10 -7.11 0.82
C ARG A 813 8.41 -7.58 0.24
N LEU A 814 8.32 -8.08 -1.00
CA LEU A 814 9.44 -8.48 -1.84
C LEU A 814 9.36 -7.72 -3.17
N LEU A 815 10.50 -7.38 -3.77
CA LEU A 815 10.53 -6.63 -5.03
C LEU A 815 10.08 -7.53 -6.19
N GLY A 816 8.86 -7.32 -6.67
CA GLY A 816 8.25 -8.02 -7.79
C GLY A 816 8.41 -7.28 -9.12
N ALA A 817 8.01 -7.94 -10.21
CA ALA A 817 8.11 -7.40 -11.57
C ALA A 817 7.36 -6.07 -11.77
N ASN A 818 6.32 -5.84 -10.96
CA ASN A 818 5.45 -4.66 -10.99
C ASN A 818 5.70 -3.76 -9.76
N GLY A 819 6.93 -3.76 -9.21
CA GLY A 819 7.25 -3.08 -7.95
C GLY A 819 7.06 -3.98 -6.73
N TRP A 820 6.93 -3.38 -5.54
CA TRP A 820 6.86 -4.10 -4.27
C TRP A 820 5.52 -4.82 -4.10
N GLN A 821 5.56 -6.14 -3.89
CA GLN A 821 4.38 -6.99 -3.71
C GLN A 821 4.42 -7.70 -2.36
N THR A 822 3.28 -7.83 -1.68
CA THR A 822 3.19 -8.63 -0.45
C THR A 822 3.28 -10.13 -0.74
N VAL A 823 3.77 -10.93 0.21
CA VAL A 823 3.79 -12.40 0.08
C VAL A 823 2.39 -13.00 -0.17
N GLY A 824 1.32 -12.34 0.31
CA GLY A 824 -0.07 -12.72 0.08
C GLY A 824 -0.58 -12.45 -1.35
N GLU A 825 -0.04 -11.46 -2.06
CA GLU A 825 -0.38 -11.16 -3.46
C GLU A 825 0.35 -12.06 -4.47
N LEU A 826 1.49 -12.62 -4.08
CA LEU A 826 2.30 -13.44 -4.97
C LEU A 826 1.55 -14.73 -5.37
N SER A 827 1.83 -15.21 -6.57
CA SER A 827 1.32 -16.48 -7.08
C SER A 827 2.39 -17.26 -7.83
N PRO A 828 2.27 -18.60 -7.97
CA PRO A 828 3.18 -19.37 -8.81
C PRO A 828 3.20 -18.84 -10.25
N GLY A 829 4.35 -18.34 -10.70
CA GLY A 829 4.52 -17.61 -11.96
C GLY A 829 4.89 -16.13 -11.79
N SER A 830 4.60 -15.50 -10.65
CA SER A 830 5.13 -14.18 -10.28
C SER A 830 6.65 -14.16 -10.35
N ARG A 831 7.25 -12.98 -10.58
CA ARG A 831 8.71 -12.84 -10.65
C ARG A 831 9.22 -11.87 -9.60
N LEU A 832 10.25 -12.30 -8.88
CA LEU A 832 10.90 -11.53 -7.82
C LEU A 832 12.35 -11.21 -8.21
N ALA A 833 12.81 -10.04 -7.78
CA ALA A 833 14.18 -9.63 -7.89
C ALA A 833 15.06 -10.33 -6.86
N ILE A 834 16.15 -10.93 -7.33
CA ILE A 834 17.26 -11.44 -6.53
C ILE A 834 18.56 -10.80 -7.04
N ALA A 835 19.63 -10.81 -6.25
CA ALA A 835 20.95 -10.39 -6.70
C ALA A 835 21.46 -11.30 -7.84
N ARG A 836 21.96 -10.71 -8.94
CA ARG A 836 22.60 -11.39 -10.09
C ARG A 836 24.09 -11.63 -9.85
N ARG A 837 24.71 -10.76 -9.06
CA ARG A 837 26.07 -10.86 -8.51
C ARG A 837 26.05 -10.22 -7.12
N LEU A 838 26.98 -10.60 -6.25
CA LEU A 838 27.22 -9.88 -5.00
C LEU A 838 28.50 -9.04 -5.13
N PRO A 839 28.57 -7.84 -4.52
CA PRO A 839 29.81 -7.07 -4.49
C PRO A 839 30.90 -7.82 -3.73
N THR A 840 32.16 -7.53 -4.08
CA THR A 840 33.32 -7.96 -3.30
C THR A 840 33.44 -7.06 -2.07
N PRO A 841 33.63 -7.60 -0.85
CA PRO A 841 33.80 -6.78 0.35
C PRO A 841 34.96 -5.80 0.22
N VAL A 842 34.74 -4.53 0.55
CA VAL A 842 35.77 -3.46 0.48
C VAL A 842 37.00 -3.84 1.32
N ASN A 843 36.78 -4.42 2.50
CA ASN A 843 37.84 -4.92 3.40
C ASN A 843 37.88 -6.45 3.38
N SER A 844 38.37 -7.03 2.28
CA SER A 844 38.49 -8.49 2.15
C SER A 844 39.54 -9.10 3.09
N MET A 845 39.23 -10.26 3.65
CA MET A 845 40.14 -11.08 4.45
C MET A 845 41.00 -11.98 3.54
N GLN A 846 42.21 -12.31 3.97
CA GLN A 846 43.10 -13.25 3.30
C GLN A 846 43.37 -14.46 4.19
N TRP A 847 43.15 -15.67 3.68
CA TRP A 847 43.56 -16.92 4.32
C TRP A 847 44.78 -17.52 3.60
N PRO A 848 45.66 -18.25 4.31
CA PRO A 848 46.72 -18.99 3.64
C PRO A 848 46.14 -20.08 2.73
N GLU A 849 46.58 -20.18 1.47
CA GLU A 849 46.01 -21.09 0.46
C GLU A 849 45.84 -22.54 0.94
N HIS A 850 46.84 -23.06 1.67
CA HIS A 850 46.81 -24.42 2.21
C HIS A 850 45.63 -24.67 3.17
N GLN A 851 45.14 -23.64 3.85
CA GLN A 851 43.94 -23.73 4.69
C GLN A 851 42.68 -23.85 3.83
N LEU A 852 42.57 -23.05 2.76
CA LEU A 852 41.42 -23.07 1.83
C LEU A 852 41.34 -24.42 1.08
N ILE A 853 42.47 -24.89 0.57
CA ILE A 853 42.58 -26.18 -0.13
C ILE A 853 42.21 -27.33 0.81
N LEU A 854 42.76 -27.35 2.03
CA LEU A 854 42.43 -28.38 3.02
C LEU A 854 40.95 -28.30 3.44
N LEU A 855 40.41 -27.10 3.65
CA LEU A 855 39.01 -26.88 4.00
C LEU A 855 38.08 -27.47 2.92
N ALA A 856 38.33 -27.17 1.65
CA ALA A 856 37.53 -27.64 0.53
C ALA A 856 37.48 -29.17 0.46
N HIS A 857 38.64 -29.82 0.54
CA HIS A 857 38.72 -31.28 0.55
C HIS A 857 38.08 -31.91 1.80
N LEU A 858 38.21 -31.28 2.98
CA LEU A 858 37.54 -31.77 4.19
C LEU A 858 36.02 -31.62 4.11
N ILE A 859 35.51 -30.49 3.62
CA ILE A 859 34.07 -30.24 3.43
C ILE A 859 33.48 -31.20 2.39
N GLY A 860 34.24 -31.64 1.38
CA GLY A 860 33.89 -32.79 0.54
C GLY A 860 34.01 -34.13 1.28
N ASP A 861 35.08 -34.88 1.03
CA ASP A 861 35.26 -36.28 1.46
C ASP A 861 35.84 -36.44 2.89
N GLY A 862 35.94 -35.36 3.66
CA GLY A 862 36.46 -35.37 5.02
C GLY A 862 35.44 -35.74 6.09
N SER A 863 35.96 -36.32 7.18
CA SER A 863 35.23 -36.62 8.41
C SER A 863 35.95 -36.01 9.62
N TYR A 864 35.26 -35.11 10.30
CA TYR A 864 35.72 -34.32 11.45
C TYR A 864 34.69 -34.36 12.60
N LEU A 865 34.16 -35.56 12.86
CA LEU A 865 33.16 -35.80 13.91
C LEU A 865 33.81 -35.93 15.29
N SER A 866 33.12 -35.45 16.32
CA SER A 866 33.51 -35.67 17.72
C SER A 866 33.57 -37.17 18.02
N GLY A 867 34.64 -37.62 18.69
CA GLY A 867 34.86 -39.02 19.05
C GLY A 867 35.31 -39.93 17.89
N GLN A 868 35.56 -39.40 16.68
CA GLN A 868 36.11 -40.16 15.57
C GLN A 868 37.50 -39.63 15.15
N PRO A 869 38.37 -40.46 14.56
CA PRO A 869 39.62 -39.99 13.99
C PRO A 869 39.34 -39.06 12.80
N LEU A 870 40.03 -37.91 12.79
CA LEU A 870 40.04 -36.96 11.69
C LEU A 870 40.61 -37.66 10.45
N ARG A 871 39.84 -37.74 9.37
CA ARG A 871 40.23 -38.49 8.17
C ARG A 871 39.66 -37.94 6.88
N TYR A 872 40.37 -38.16 5.77
CA TYR A 872 39.97 -37.82 4.40
C TYR A 872 40.03 -39.08 3.54
N THR A 873 39.06 -39.31 2.67
CA THR A 873 38.97 -40.54 1.86
C THR A 873 38.90 -40.15 0.38
N THR A 874 39.72 -40.73 -0.48
CA THR A 874 39.73 -40.40 -1.91
C THR A 874 40.18 -41.57 -2.77
N ALA A 875 39.87 -41.53 -4.06
CA ALA A 875 40.44 -42.40 -5.09
C ALA A 875 41.47 -41.68 -5.99
N SER A 876 41.79 -40.42 -5.69
CA SER A 876 42.73 -39.59 -6.46
C SER A 876 44.06 -39.43 -5.71
N GLU A 877 45.15 -39.86 -6.33
CA GLU A 877 46.52 -39.63 -5.81
C GLU A 877 46.85 -38.13 -5.75
N GLU A 878 46.37 -37.32 -6.70
CA GLU A 878 46.59 -35.87 -6.73
C GLU A 878 45.88 -35.17 -5.56
N ASN A 879 44.61 -35.53 -5.30
CA ASN A 879 43.87 -35.04 -4.14
C ASN A 879 44.57 -35.48 -2.85
N SER A 880 45.01 -36.74 -2.78
CA SER A 880 45.74 -37.28 -1.63
C SER A 880 47.05 -36.53 -1.37
N ARG A 881 47.80 -36.17 -2.42
CA ARG A 881 49.07 -35.46 -2.32
C ARG A 881 48.87 -34.03 -1.82
N ILE A 882 47.95 -33.27 -2.42
CA ILE A 882 47.73 -31.87 -2.03
C ILE A 882 47.14 -31.76 -0.61
N VAL A 883 46.21 -32.65 -0.24
CA VAL A 883 45.67 -32.73 1.12
C VAL A 883 46.79 -33.08 2.11
N SER A 884 47.70 -33.98 1.75
CA SER A 884 48.83 -34.34 2.62
C SER A 884 49.80 -33.17 2.84
N GLU A 885 50.14 -32.44 1.77
CA GLU A 885 50.98 -31.24 1.87
C GLU A 885 50.32 -30.18 2.76
N CYS A 886 49.06 -29.85 2.49
CA CYS A 886 48.33 -28.82 3.21
C CYS A 886 48.13 -29.17 4.69
N ALA A 887 47.77 -30.42 4.99
CA ALA A 887 47.62 -30.90 6.36
C ALA A 887 48.95 -30.88 7.13
N THR A 888 50.08 -31.25 6.50
CA THR A 888 51.39 -31.26 7.18
C THR A 888 51.79 -29.87 7.72
N ARG A 889 51.35 -28.79 7.06
CA ARG A 889 51.57 -27.41 7.53
C ARG A 889 50.87 -27.08 8.86
N PHE A 890 49.86 -27.84 9.27
CA PHE A 890 49.23 -27.77 10.60
C PHE A 890 49.96 -28.58 11.69
N GLY A 891 51.13 -29.15 11.39
CA GLY A 891 51.93 -29.93 12.35
C GLY A 891 51.38 -31.33 12.66
N VAL A 892 50.42 -31.82 11.89
CA VAL A 892 49.85 -33.18 12.06
C VAL A 892 50.69 -34.23 11.34
N ARG A 893 50.66 -35.48 11.84
CA ARG A 893 51.25 -36.65 11.17
C ARG A 893 50.17 -37.41 10.41
N ILE A 894 50.45 -37.81 9.18
CA ILE A 894 49.46 -38.37 8.26
C ILE A 894 49.76 -39.85 8.02
N ASN A 895 48.81 -40.71 8.38
CA ASN A 895 48.90 -42.14 8.14
C ASN A 895 48.00 -42.51 6.96
N ARG A 896 48.56 -43.15 5.92
CA ARG A 896 47.79 -43.64 4.77
C ARG A 896 47.37 -45.09 5.00
N HIS A 897 46.09 -45.37 4.83
CA HIS A 897 45.49 -46.70 4.92
C HIS A 897 44.90 -47.08 3.56
N ALA A 898 45.16 -48.30 3.09
CA ALA A 898 44.55 -48.84 1.87
C ALA A 898 43.03 -49.08 2.08
N GLY A 899 42.23 -48.76 1.07
CA GLY A 899 40.80 -49.04 1.04
C GLY A 899 40.43 -50.10 0.00
N VAL A 900 39.22 -50.02 -0.55
CA VAL A 900 38.71 -50.97 -1.55
C VAL A 900 38.89 -50.41 -2.96
N GLY A 901 39.57 -51.16 -3.83
CA GLY A 901 39.88 -50.73 -5.20
C GLY A 901 40.89 -49.58 -5.21
N ALA A 902 40.62 -48.52 -5.98
CA ALA A 902 41.46 -47.33 -6.05
C ALA A 902 41.30 -46.38 -4.84
N TRP A 903 40.38 -46.66 -3.90
CA TRP A 903 40.14 -45.82 -2.74
C TRP A 903 41.17 -46.06 -1.64
N HIS A 904 41.61 -44.98 -0.99
CA HIS A 904 42.41 -45.01 0.23
C HIS A 904 42.02 -43.88 1.17
N GLN A 905 42.50 -43.98 2.42
CA GLN A 905 42.15 -43.06 3.49
C GLN A 905 43.42 -42.46 4.12
N LEU A 906 43.40 -41.15 4.34
CA LEU A 906 44.38 -40.42 5.13
C LEU A 906 43.81 -40.18 6.52
N VAL A 907 44.53 -40.60 7.56
CA VAL A 907 44.18 -40.37 8.97
C VAL A 907 45.16 -39.38 9.56
N PHE A 908 44.64 -38.27 10.11
CA PHE A 908 45.44 -37.18 10.65
C PHE A 908 45.59 -37.32 12.17
N SER A 909 46.83 -37.54 12.62
CA SER A 909 47.20 -37.74 14.02
C SER A 909 48.04 -36.56 14.56
N GLY A 910 48.09 -36.37 15.88
CA GLY A 910 48.67 -35.17 16.49
C GLY A 910 47.68 -34.00 16.69
N ASN A 911 46.40 -34.23 16.44
CA ASN A 911 45.30 -33.24 16.55
C ASN A 911 44.86 -32.90 18.00
N GLY A 912 45.68 -33.20 19.02
CA GLY A 912 45.33 -33.01 20.42
C GLY A 912 44.19 -33.93 20.89
N ASN A 913 43.44 -33.50 21.91
CA ASN A 913 42.30 -34.24 22.49
C ASN A 913 41.05 -33.34 22.65
N ARG A 914 39.98 -33.85 23.28
CA ARG A 914 38.70 -33.11 23.48
C ARG A 914 38.87 -31.82 24.26
N TRP A 915 39.76 -31.80 25.25
CA TRP A 915 39.99 -30.69 26.17
C TRP A 915 41.10 -29.75 25.68
N HIS A 916 42.11 -30.32 25.02
CA HIS A 916 43.27 -29.62 24.48
C HIS A 916 43.39 -29.93 22.98
N PRO A 917 42.56 -29.29 22.12
CA PRO A 917 42.64 -29.50 20.68
C PRO A 917 43.92 -28.87 20.11
N ALA A 918 44.52 -29.52 19.11
CA ALA A 918 45.72 -29.04 18.42
C ALA A 918 45.60 -29.27 16.90
N GLY A 919 46.50 -28.65 16.13
CA GLY A 919 46.55 -28.79 14.66
C GLY A 919 45.21 -28.48 13.99
N ILE A 920 44.79 -29.35 13.07
CA ILE A 920 43.56 -29.20 12.29
C ILE A 920 42.31 -29.23 13.19
N ASN A 921 42.27 -30.06 14.24
CA ASN A 921 41.14 -30.10 15.18
C ASN A 921 40.95 -28.79 15.96
N ARG A 922 42.03 -28.07 16.28
CA ARG A 922 41.94 -26.73 16.88
C ARG A 922 41.37 -25.73 15.87
N TRP A 923 41.96 -25.64 14.69
CA TRP A 923 41.54 -24.73 13.64
C TRP A 923 40.08 -24.95 13.20
N LEU A 924 39.64 -26.20 13.01
CA LEU A 924 38.24 -26.52 12.68
C LEU A 924 37.22 -26.09 13.76
N ARG A 925 37.65 -25.95 15.02
CA ARG A 925 36.83 -25.42 16.12
C ARG A 925 36.83 -23.90 16.13
N GLU A 926 37.98 -23.28 15.90
CA GLU A 926 38.13 -21.82 15.81
C GLU A 926 37.28 -21.26 14.66
N ILE A 927 37.19 -21.94 13.51
CA ILE A 927 36.33 -21.56 12.38
C ILE A 927 34.89 -22.12 12.46
N GLY A 928 34.51 -22.75 13.58
CA GLY A 928 33.12 -23.13 13.89
C GLY A 928 32.51 -24.35 13.17
N ILE A 929 33.28 -25.15 12.41
CA ILE A 929 32.71 -26.28 11.64
C ILE A 929 32.98 -27.68 12.21
N PHE A 930 33.81 -27.81 13.25
CA PHE A 930 34.11 -29.10 13.86
C PHE A 930 32.83 -29.82 14.34
N GLY A 931 32.70 -31.11 14.04
CA GLY A 931 31.58 -31.95 14.47
C GLY A 931 30.41 -32.07 13.50
N GLN A 932 30.33 -31.27 12.42
CA GLN A 932 29.21 -31.34 11.45
C GLN A 932 29.15 -32.70 10.73
N ARG A 933 27.96 -33.31 10.68
CA ARG A 933 27.66 -34.49 9.84
C ARG A 933 27.40 -34.07 8.39
N SER A 934 27.39 -35.02 7.45
CA SER A 934 27.22 -34.77 6.00
C SER A 934 25.98 -33.94 5.62
N HIS A 935 24.90 -33.99 6.39
CA HIS A 935 23.70 -33.13 6.19
C HIS A 935 23.73 -31.79 6.94
N GLU A 936 24.66 -31.60 7.87
CA GLU A 936 24.82 -30.39 8.71
C GLU A 936 25.98 -29.51 8.22
N LYS A 937 26.70 -29.93 7.16
CA LYS A 937 27.86 -29.20 6.65
C LYS A 937 27.47 -27.77 6.24
N ARG A 938 28.26 -26.77 6.66
CA ARG A 938 28.13 -25.36 6.29
C ARG A 938 29.51 -24.80 5.94
N LEU A 939 29.56 -23.73 5.16
CA LEU A 939 30.80 -22.97 4.99
C LEU A 939 31.05 -22.09 6.23
N PRO A 940 32.31 -21.89 6.68
CA PRO A 940 32.63 -20.95 7.76
C PRO A 940 32.18 -19.52 7.41
N THR A 941 31.65 -18.78 8.37
CA THR A 941 31.14 -17.41 8.13
C THR A 941 32.23 -16.47 7.60
N ASP A 942 33.48 -16.60 8.07
CA ASP A 942 34.62 -15.81 7.59
C ASP A 942 35.04 -16.13 6.15
N LEU A 943 34.68 -17.31 5.61
CA LEU A 943 34.95 -17.62 4.19
C LEU A 943 34.26 -16.60 3.27
N PHE A 944 33.08 -16.10 3.66
CA PHE A 944 32.38 -15.08 2.90
C PHE A 944 33.04 -13.70 2.96
N ARG A 945 34.06 -13.48 3.79
CA ARG A 945 34.84 -12.22 3.84
C ARG A 945 36.04 -12.23 2.90
N LEU A 946 36.35 -13.38 2.29
CA LEU A 946 37.48 -13.53 1.39
C LEU A 946 37.23 -12.84 0.04
N ASP A 947 38.32 -12.56 -0.68
CA ASP A 947 38.24 -12.09 -2.07
C ASP A 947 37.74 -13.20 -3.03
N ASN A 948 37.47 -12.80 -4.28
CA ASN A 948 36.92 -13.70 -5.29
C ASN A 948 37.94 -14.75 -5.78
N ASP A 949 39.24 -14.49 -5.74
CA ASP A 949 40.27 -15.42 -6.20
C ASP A 949 40.48 -16.56 -5.19
N GLN A 950 40.45 -16.24 -3.89
CA GLN A 950 40.45 -17.19 -2.79
C GLN A 950 39.18 -18.05 -2.77
N LEU A 951 38.02 -17.45 -3.05
CA LEU A 951 36.75 -18.18 -3.21
C LEU A 951 36.77 -19.10 -4.45
N ALA A 952 37.35 -18.64 -5.56
CA ALA A 952 37.53 -19.47 -6.76
C ALA A 952 38.50 -20.65 -6.52
N LEU A 953 39.60 -20.43 -5.79
CA LEU A 953 40.52 -21.48 -5.36
C LEU A 953 39.83 -22.51 -4.46
N PHE A 954 39.06 -22.05 -3.47
CA PHE A 954 38.26 -22.93 -2.61
C PHE A 954 37.27 -23.77 -3.42
N LEU A 955 36.50 -23.16 -4.32
CA LEU A 955 35.56 -23.87 -5.18
C LEU A 955 36.25 -24.86 -6.13
N ARG A 956 37.44 -24.56 -6.64
CA ARG A 956 38.23 -25.46 -7.52
C ARG A 956 38.53 -26.78 -6.83
N HIS A 957 38.94 -26.73 -5.57
CA HIS A 957 39.24 -27.92 -4.76
C HIS A 957 37.98 -28.62 -4.24
N LEU A 958 36.90 -27.87 -3.97
CA LEU A 958 35.60 -28.46 -3.59
C LEU A 958 34.98 -29.22 -4.78
N TRP A 959 35.17 -28.74 -6.01
CA TRP A 959 34.72 -29.48 -7.19
C TRP A 959 35.55 -30.73 -7.50
N ALA A 960 36.76 -30.85 -6.94
CA ALA A 960 37.61 -32.04 -7.09
C ALA A 960 37.16 -33.23 -6.23
N THR A 961 36.16 -33.05 -5.36
CA THR A 961 35.50 -34.10 -4.56
C THR A 961 34.17 -34.54 -5.21
N ASP A 962 33.03 -34.20 -4.60
CA ASP A 962 31.65 -34.48 -5.03
C ASP A 962 31.19 -33.65 -6.25
N GLY A 963 32.03 -32.71 -6.72
CA GLY A 963 31.78 -31.96 -7.94
C GLY A 963 31.86 -32.86 -9.18
N THR A 964 30.96 -32.65 -10.13
CA THR A 964 30.89 -33.37 -11.40
C THR A 964 30.97 -32.39 -12.57
N ILE A 965 31.86 -32.70 -13.52
CA ILE A 965 31.96 -32.04 -14.82
C ILE A 965 31.82 -33.12 -15.88
N SER A 966 30.85 -32.96 -16.79
CA SER A 966 30.43 -33.99 -17.73
C SER A 966 29.95 -33.42 -19.05
N LEU A 967 30.37 -34.06 -20.14
CA LEU A 967 29.93 -33.75 -21.49
C LEU A 967 28.61 -34.45 -21.81
N ARG A 968 27.72 -33.76 -22.51
CA ARG A 968 26.55 -34.35 -23.16
C ARG A 968 27.01 -35.35 -24.22
N LYS A 969 26.52 -36.60 -24.19
CA LYS A 969 26.80 -37.58 -25.25
C LYS A 969 26.06 -37.20 -26.55
N PRO A 970 26.65 -37.44 -27.74
CA PRO A 970 25.95 -37.27 -29.02
C PRO A 970 24.60 -38.01 -29.02
N GLY A 971 23.54 -37.37 -29.49
CA GLY A 971 22.19 -37.94 -29.56
C GLY A 971 21.34 -37.89 -28.27
N GLN A 972 21.92 -37.74 -27.07
CA GLN A 972 21.10 -37.55 -25.85
C GLN A 972 20.44 -36.16 -25.83
N LYS A 973 19.23 -36.05 -25.28
CA LYS A 973 18.61 -34.76 -24.94
C LYS A 973 19.19 -34.23 -23.62
N GLY A 974 19.55 -32.93 -23.56
CA GLY A 974 20.09 -32.30 -22.35
C GLY A 974 21.16 -31.23 -22.65
N SER A 975 21.75 -30.66 -21.59
CA SER A 975 22.92 -29.77 -21.64
C SER A 975 24.15 -30.44 -21.01
N HIS A 976 25.33 -29.85 -21.16
CA HIS A 976 26.52 -30.27 -20.41
C HIS A 976 26.30 -30.10 -18.90
N GLY A 977 26.86 -31.01 -18.11
CA GLY A 977 26.59 -31.08 -16.67
C GLY A 977 27.78 -30.64 -15.84
N VAL A 978 27.66 -29.47 -15.22
CA VAL A 978 28.52 -28.96 -14.15
C VAL A 978 27.66 -28.83 -12.89
N HIS A 979 27.92 -29.62 -11.86
CA HIS A 979 27.21 -29.54 -10.59
C HIS A 979 28.01 -30.07 -9.40
N LEU A 980 27.67 -29.63 -8.19
CA LEU A 980 28.12 -30.22 -6.91
C LEU A 980 26.93 -30.95 -6.27
N SER A 981 27.16 -32.16 -5.74
CA SER A 981 26.13 -32.91 -4.99
C SER A 981 26.44 -32.90 -3.49
N THR A 982 25.45 -32.70 -2.65
CA THR A 982 25.60 -32.72 -1.18
C THR A 982 24.32 -33.19 -0.49
N ASN A 983 24.45 -33.79 0.70
CA ASN A 983 23.30 -34.13 1.56
C ASN A 983 22.92 -32.99 2.52
N SER A 984 23.65 -31.87 2.51
CA SER A 984 23.31 -30.68 3.28
C SER A 984 22.73 -29.60 2.40
N ARG A 985 21.52 -29.15 2.74
CA ARG A 985 20.87 -28.01 2.11
C ARG A 985 21.66 -26.72 2.32
N GLY A 986 22.12 -26.48 3.55
CA GLY A 986 22.89 -25.29 3.90
C GLY A 986 24.21 -25.19 3.14
N LEU A 987 24.95 -26.31 2.95
CA LEU A 987 26.13 -26.31 2.07
C LEU A 987 25.78 -25.98 0.61
N ALA A 988 24.65 -26.46 0.10
CA ALA A 988 24.20 -26.15 -1.25
C ALA A 988 23.87 -24.66 -1.43
N GLU A 989 23.22 -24.06 -0.44
CA GLU A 989 22.88 -22.62 -0.40
C GLU A 989 24.12 -21.75 -0.23
N ASP A 990 25.05 -22.14 0.65
CA ASP A 990 26.34 -21.45 0.84
C ASP A 990 27.19 -21.49 -0.43
N VAL A 991 27.31 -22.65 -1.10
CA VAL A 991 28.04 -22.77 -2.37
C VAL A 991 27.36 -21.98 -3.50
N ALA A 992 26.02 -21.94 -3.53
CA ALA A 992 25.30 -21.10 -4.49
C ALA A 992 25.54 -19.59 -4.24
N ALA A 993 25.67 -19.16 -2.98
CA ALA A 993 26.04 -17.79 -2.63
C ALA A 993 27.51 -17.45 -3.01
N VAL A 994 28.45 -18.39 -2.81
CA VAL A 994 29.85 -18.20 -3.27
C VAL A 994 29.95 -18.18 -4.79
N LEU A 995 29.16 -18.99 -5.52
CA LEU A 995 29.09 -18.89 -6.98
C LEU A 995 28.51 -17.53 -7.43
N LEU A 996 27.55 -16.97 -6.69
CA LEU A 996 26.98 -15.66 -6.98
C LEU A 996 27.97 -14.50 -6.81
N ARG A 997 28.94 -14.60 -5.87
CA ARG A 997 30.09 -13.66 -5.80
C ARG A 997 30.89 -13.60 -7.09
N LEU A 998 31.08 -14.76 -7.74
CA LEU A 998 31.79 -14.88 -9.02
C LEU A 998 30.93 -14.52 -10.25
N GLY A 999 29.70 -14.02 -10.02
CA GLY A 999 28.71 -13.71 -11.06
C GLY A 999 28.01 -14.94 -11.66
N ILE A 1000 28.20 -16.12 -11.08
CA ILE A 1000 27.71 -17.41 -11.61
C ILE A 1000 26.39 -17.75 -10.92
N VAL A 1001 25.27 -17.57 -11.61
CA VAL A 1001 23.94 -17.91 -11.09
C VAL A 1001 23.73 -19.43 -11.11
N ALA A 1002 23.84 -20.05 -9.93
CA ALA A 1002 23.62 -21.49 -9.74
C ALA A 1002 22.16 -21.82 -9.42
N ARG A 1003 21.71 -23.03 -9.80
CA ARG A 1003 20.37 -23.55 -9.49
C ARG A 1003 20.45 -24.76 -8.58
N ILE A 1004 19.79 -24.71 -7.42
CA ILE A 1004 19.69 -25.83 -6.48
C ILE A 1004 18.53 -26.73 -6.91
N GLN A 1005 18.79 -28.03 -7.02
CA GLN A 1005 17.78 -29.05 -7.31
C GLN A 1005 17.84 -30.15 -6.24
N SER A 1006 16.73 -30.40 -5.55
CA SER A 1006 16.58 -31.55 -4.66
C SER A 1006 16.25 -32.82 -5.44
N VAL A 1007 16.87 -33.93 -5.06
CA VAL A 1007 16.58 -35.27 -5.57
C VAL A 1007 16.27 -36.17 -4.38
N PHE A 1008 15.07 -36.75 -4.37
CA PHE A 1008 14.66 -37.73 -3.38
C PHE A 1008 14.83 -39.14 -3.94
N GLN A 1009 15.42 -40.04 -3.16
CA GLN A 1009 15.55 -41.45 -3.48
C GLN A 1009 15.11 -42.26 -2.25
N ALA A 1010 14.15 -43.16 -2.43
CA ALA A 1010 13.61 -43.97 -1.33
C ALA A 1010 14.72 -44.76 -0.62
N GLY A 1011 14.75 -44.68 0.72
CA GLY A 1011 15.80 -45.28 1.56
C GLY A 1011 17.08 -44.45 1.72
N TYR A 1012 17.22 -43.33 1.00
CA TYR A 1012 18.35 -42.41 1.10
C TYR A 1012 17.89 -41.03 1.58
N ARG A 1013 18.84 -40.21 2.07
CA ARG A 1013 18.58 -38.80 2.41
C ARG A 1013 18.44 -37.98 1.13
N THR A 1014 17.68 -36.88 1.19
CA THR A 1014 17.54 -35.95 0.07
C THR A 1014 18.91 -35.38 -0.32
N THR A 1015 19.27 -35.55 -1.58
CA THR A 1015 20.50 -34.97 -2.16
C THR A 1015 20.17 -33.64 -2.81
N TYR A 1016 20.92 -32.61 -2.49
CA TYR A 1016 20.85 -31.28 -3.08
C TYR A 1016 21.98 -31.14 -4.11
N MET A 1017 21.62 -30.79 -5.34
CA MET A 1017 22.54 -30.61 -6.46
C MET A 1017 22.62 -29.12 -6.83
N VAL A 1018 23.79 -28.50 -6.69
CA VAL A 1018 24.05 -27.13 -7.11
C VAL A 1018 24.51 -27.15 -8.57
N TRP A 1019 23.63 -26.79 -9.50
CA TRP A 1019 23.89 -26.83 -10.94
C TRP A 1019 24.34 -25.48 -11.50
N VAL A 1020 25.47 -25.49 -12.23
CA VAL A 1020 25.89 -24.38 -13.10
C VAL A 1020 25.35 -24.66 -14.51
N ARG A 1021 24.30 -23.93 -14.93
CA ARG A 1021 23.59 -24.14 -16.21
C ARG A 1021 23.73 -22.93 -17.14
N GLY A 1022 23.73 -23.21 -18.45
CA GLY A 1022 23.91 -22.20 -19.50
C GLY A 1022 25.38 -22.04 -19.89
N ALA A 1023 25.64 -21.77 -21.16
CA ALA A 1023 27.00 -21.71 -21.69
C ALA A 1023 27.85 -20.61 -21.04
N ASP A 1024 27.28 -19.44 -20.75
CA ASP A 1024 28.01 -18.32 -20.13
C ASP A 1024 28.44 -18.63 -18.70
N ASN A 1025 27.51 -19.07 -17.85
CA ASN A 1025 27.82 -19.50 -16.48
C ASN A 1025 28.86 -20.65 -16.47
N GLN A 1026 28.78 -21.59 -17.41
CA GLN A 1026 29.76 -22.68 -17.52
C GLN A 1026 31.14 -22.19 -17.99
N ARG A 1027 31.22 -21.21 -18.92
CA ARG A 1027 32.48 -20.56 -19.29
C ARG A 1027 33.07 -19.75 -18.13
N GLN A 1028 32.26 -18.96 -17.42
CA GLN A 1028 32.70 -18.21 -16.24
C GLN A 1028 33.23 -19.14 -15.16
N PHE A 1029 32.54 -20.26 -14.89
CA PHE A 1029 33.02 -21.30 -13.98
C PHE A 1029 34.37 -21.86 -14.43
N LEU A 1030 34.52 -22.27 -15.70
CA LEU A 1030 35.77 -22.85 -16.20
C LEU A 1030 36.94 -21.84 -16.21
N ASN A 1031 36.66 -20.56 -16.45
CA ASN A 1031 37.67 -19.51 -16.53
C ASN A 1031 38.11 -19.00 -15.15
N GLN A 1032 37.19 -18.84 -14.20
CA GLN A 1032 37.49 -18.34 -12.84
C GLN A 1032 37.84 -19.50 -11.89
N VAL A 1033 36.93 -20.46 -11.74
CA VAL A 1033 37.08 -21.59 -10.81
C VAL A 1033 38.00 -22.66 -11.42
N GLY A 1034 37.72 -23.10 -12.65
CA GLY A 1034 38.47 -24.19 -13.29
C GLY A 1034 38.21 -25.55 -12.64
N ALA A 1035 39.22 -26.41 -12.62
CA ALA A 1035 39.15 -27.75 -12.05
C ALA A 1035 40.50 -28.22 -11.51
N PHE A 1036 40.48 -29.19 -10.60
CA PHE A 1036 41.67 -29.84 -10.03
C PHE A 1036 41.51 -31.37 -10.01
N GLY A 1037 42.63 -32.09 -9.99
CA GLY A 1037 42.66 -33.55 -9.84
C GLY A 1037 41.88 -34.29 -10.93
N PRO A 1038 40.98 -35.23 -10.57
CA PRO A 1038 40.28 -36.10 -11.52
C PRO A 1038 39.22 -35.39 -12.37
N ARG A 1039 39.13 -34.05 -12.30
CA ARG A 1039 38.17 -33.19 -13.03
C ARG A 1039 38.81 -32.37 -14.15
N VAL A 1040 40.15 -32.32 -14.25
CA VAL A 1040 40.87 -31.45 -15.19
C VAL A 1040 40.58 -31.82 -16.65
N SER A 1041 40.61 -33.12 -17.00
CA SER A 1041 40.41 -33.56 -18.38
C SER A 1041 38.99 -33.30 -18.89
N GLN A 1042 37.98 -33.45 -18.03
CA GLN A 1042 36.58 -33.15 -18.35
C GLN A 1042 36.34 -31.65 -18.44
N ALA A 1043 37.03 -30.84 -17.63
CA ALA A 1043 36.96 -29.37 -17.70
C ALA A 1043 37.54 -28.83 -19.02
N ILE A 1044 38.73 -29.29 -19.43
CA ILE A 1044 39.34 -28.92 -20.72
C ILE A 1044 38.41 -29.32 -21.87
N ALA A 1045 37.94 -30.56 -21.89
CA ALA A 1045 37.07 -31.06 -22.95
C ALA A 1045 35.70 -30.33 -22.99
N LEU A 1046 35.18 -29.89 -21.83
CA LEU A 1046 33.99 -29.04 -21.76
C LEU A 1046 34.28 -27.62 -22.27
N GLN A 1047 35.43 -27.04 -21.95
CA GLN A 1047 35.82 -25.71 -22.45
C GLN A 1047 35.90 -25.70 -23.98
N THR A 1048 36.56 -26.71 -24.58
CA THR A 1048 36.58 -26.91 -26.04
C THR A 1048 35.17 -27.05 -26.62
N ALA A 1049 34.30 -27.86 -25.99
CA ALA A 1049 32.93 -28.06 -26.45
C ALA A 1049 32.03 -26.81 -26.33
N LEU A 1050 32.39 -25.84 -25.48
CA LEU A 1050 31.64 -24.60 -25.28
C LEU A 1050 32.08 -23.45 -26.18
N ASN A 1051 33.19 -23.55 -26.92
CA ASN A 1051 33.69 -22.46 -27.76
C ASN A 1051 32.66 -22.01 -28.83
N ASP A 1052 32.05 -22.97 -29.54
CA ASP A 1052 31.12 -22.68 -30.65
C ASP A 1052 29.64 -22.56 -30.22
N VAL A 1053 29.33 -22.74 -28.93
CA VAL A 1053 27.95 -22.77 -28.43
C VAL A 1053 27.40 -21.34 -28.27
N LYS A 1054 26.55 -20.89 -29.18
CA LYS A 1054 25.81 -19.63 -28.97
C LYS A 1054 24.97 -19.69 -27.70
N SER A 1055 25.20 -18.74 -26.81
CA SER A 1055 24.53 -18.68 -25.51
C SER A 1055 23.04 -18.39 -25.63
N ASN A 1056 22.24 -19.05 -24.81
CA ASN A 1056 20.80 -18.81 -24.76
C ASN A 1056 20.51 -17.54 -23.94
N THR A 1057 20.21 -16.44 -24.63
CA THR A 1057 19.89 -15.15 -24.01
C THR A 1057 18.55 -15.15 -23.26
N ASN A 1058 17.69 -16.16 -23.45
CA ASN A 1058 16.37 -16.25 -22.81
C ASN A 1058 16.41 -16.86 -21.38
N VAL A 1059 17.56 -16.82 -20.71
CA VAL A 1059 17.73 -17.31 -19.32
C VAL A 1059 17.72 -16.14 -18.32
N ASP A 1060 18.53 -15.11 -18.57
CA ASP A 1060 18.51 -13.84 -17.83
C ASP A 1060 17.62 -12.85 -18.59
N THR A 1061 16.34 -12.87 -18.23
CA THR A 1061 15.29 -12.06 -18.87
C THR A 1061 14.71 -11.07 -17.88
N LEU A 1062 14.49 -9.84 -18.35
CA LEU A 1062 13.85 -8.76 -17.61
C LEU A 1062 12.31 -8.86 -17.70
N PRO A 1063 11.55 -8.26 -16.76
CA PRO A 1063 10.09 -8.20 -16.80
C PRO A 1063 9.55 -7.83 -18.19
N ARG A 1064 8.40 -8.43 -18.56
CA ARG A 1064 7.75 -8.18 -19.85
C ARG A 1064 7.23 -6.76 -19.91
N GLU A 1065 6.83 -6.26 -18.75
CA GLU A 1065 6.20 -4.98 -18.44
C GLU A 1065 7.14 -3.80 -18.80
N ILE A 1066 8.46 -4.01 -18.80
CA ILE A 1066 9.44 -3.04 -19.32
C ILE A 1066 9.23 -2.74 -20.82
N PHE A 1067 8.62 -3.66 -21.58
CA PHE A 1067 8.24 -3.36 -22.96
C PHE A 1067 7.13 -2.31 -23.08
N ASP A 1068 6.42 -1.97 -22.01
CA ASP A 1068 5.40 -0.92 -22.05
C ASP A 1068 6.06 0.44 -22.17
N ARG A 1069 7.13 0.69 -21.39
CA ARG A 1069 8.02 1.84 -21.55
C ARG A 1069 8.62 1.92 -22.96
N VAL A 1070 9.07 0.79 -23.52
CA VAL A 1070 9.56 0.71 -24.91
C VAL A 1070 8.46 1.08 -25.92
N ARG A 1071 7.21 0.65 -25.70
CA ARG A 1071 6.07 1.00 -26.57
C ARG A 1071 5.74 2.49 -26.50
N THR A 1072 5.73 3.09 -25.31
CA THR A 1072 5.49 4.53 -25.12
C THR A 1072 6.58 5.37 -25.80
N LEU A 1073 7.86 5.09 -25.52
CA LEU A 1073 9.00 5.77 -26.16
C LEU A 1073 8.97 5.64 -27.70
N MET A 1074 8.56 4.48 -28.22
CA MET A 1074 8.39 4.29 -29.67
C MET A 1074 7.25 5.14 -30.26
N GLN A 1075 6.17 5.39 -29.51
CA GLN A 1075 5.09 6.28 -29.94
C GLN A 1075 5.53 7.75 -29.93
N GLU A 1076 6.16 8.20 -28.84
CA GLU A 1076 6.73 9.55 -28.70
C GLU A 1076 7.70 9.90 -29.84
N HIS A 1077 8.59 8.97 -30.20
CA HIS A 1077 9.57 9.15 -31.27
C HIS A 1077 9.00 8.88 -32.68
N GLY A 1078 7.70 8.58 -32.82
CA GLY A 1078 7.07 8.26 -34.12
C GLY A 1078 7.66 7.04 -34.82
N ILE A 1079 8.18 6.06 -34.07
CA ILE A 1079 8.84 4.87 -34.60
C ILE A 1079 7.87 3.69 -34.65
N SER A 1080 7.34 3.38 -35.83
CA SER A 1080 6.54 2.17 -36.03
C SER A 1080 7.32 0.89 -35.76
N HIS A 1081 6.65 -0.19 -35.35
CA HIS A 1081 7.27 -1.51 -35.14
C HIS A 1081 8.08 -2.01 -36.35
N ARG A 1082 7.67 -1.66 -37.57
CA ARG A 1082 8.38 -2.01 -38.81
C ARG A 1082 9.66 -1.20 -38.98
N LYS A 1083 9.64 0.11 -38.68
CA LYS A 1083 10.83 0.98 -38.65
C LYS A 1083 11.81 0.52 -37.57
N MET A 1084 11.32 0.17 -36.39
CA MET A 1084 12.12 -0.36 -35.29
C MET A 1084 12.78 -1.71 -35.64
N ALA A 1085 12.03 -2.66 -36.22
CA ALA A 1085 12.59 -3.94 -36.65
C ALA A 1085 13.74 -3.76 -37.66
N ALA A 1086 13.60 -2.81 -38.60
CA ALA A 1086 14.64 -2.45 -39.55
C ALA A 1086 15.87 -1.80 -38.88
N LEU A 1087 15.67 -0.83 -37.96
CA LEU A 1087 16.76 -0.22 -37.17
C LEU A 1087 17.54 -1.24 -36.34
N ARG A 1088 16.87 -2.30 -35.87
CA ARG A 1088 17.48 -3.40 -35.11
C ARG A 1088 18.10 -4.51 -35.97
N GLY A 1089 17.96 -4.45 -37.30
CA GLY A 1089 18.43 -5.51 -38.21
C GLY A 1089 17.68 -6.84 -38.03
N THR A 1090 16.46 -6.81 -37.49
CA THR A 1090 15.66 -7.99 -37.14
C THR A 1090 14.49 -8.20 -38.11
N ALA A 1091 14.10 -9.45 -38.32
CA ALA A 1091 12.90 -9.77 -39.10
C ALA A 1091 11.63 -9.21 -38.43
N TYR A 1092 10.70 -8.70 -39.24
CA TYR A 1092 9.46 -8.10 -38.74
C TYR A 1092 8.42 -9.16 -38.33
N GLY A 1093 8.30 -9.44 -37.03
CA GLY A 1093 7.29 -10.36 -36.47
C GLY A 1093 6.02 -9.70 -35.89
N GLY A 1094 5.78 -8.40 -36.17
CA GLY A 1094 4.65 -7.65 -35.60
C GLY A 1094 4.72 -7.55 -34.06
N SER A 1095 3.56 -7.56 -33.39
CA SER A 1095 3.46 -7.45 -31.92
C SER A 1095 3.87 -8.71 -31.16
N SER A 1096 4.13 -9.83 -31.85
CA SER A 1096 4.47 -11.11 -31.22
C SER A 1096 5.77 -11.06 -30.39
N HIS A 1097 6.73 -10.21 -30.76
CA HIS A 1097 7.99 -10.02 -30.04
C HIS A 1097 7.82 -9.50 -28.61
N PHE A 1098 6.74 -8.76 -28.33
CA PHE A 1098 6.47 -8.18 -27.01
C PHE A 1098 5.75 -9.15 -26.05
N ARG A 1099 5.41 -10.36 -26.51
CA ARG A 1099 4.74 -11.38 -25.67
C ARG A 1099 5.70 -12.17 -24.76
N PHE A 1100 7.00 -12.05 -25.00
CA PHE A 1100 8.06 -12.76 -24.29
C PHE A 1100 8.87 -11.81 -23.42
N ALA A 1101 9.46 -12.32 -22.33
CA ALA A 1101 10.33 -11.52 -21.47
C ALA A 1101 11.62 -11.11 -22.23
N PRO A 1102 11.98 -9.81 -22.32
CA PRO A 1102 13.18 -9.36 -23.01
C PRO A 1102 14.45 -9.90 -22.35
N SER A 1103 15.44 -10.29 -23.17
CA SER A 1103 16.81 -10.45 -22.66
C SER A 1103 17.49 -9.10 -22.49
N ARG A 1104 18.49 -9.01 -21.59
CA ARG A 1104 19.25 -7.76 -21.34
C ARG A 1104 19.84 -7.16 -22.62
N ASN A 1105 20.38 -7.99 -23.51
CA ASN A 1105 20.93 -7.55 -24.80
C ASN A 1105 19.85 -6.93 -25.70
N VAL A 1106 18.63 -7.49 -25.70
CA VAL A 1106 17.50 -6.90 -26.43
C VAL A 1106 17.12 -5.54 -25.84
N LEU A 1107 17.12 -5.40 -24.52
CA LEU A 1107 16.77 -4.13 -23.88
C LEU A 1107 17.85 -3.05 -24.09
N ALA A 1108 19.14 -3.40 -23.98
CA ALA A 1108 20.23 -2.48 -24.28
C ALA A 1108 20.16 -1.96 -25.74
N ASP A 1109 19.87 -2.84 -26.68
CA ASP A 1109 19.68 -2.56 -28.11
C ASP A 1109 18.46 -1.63 -28.37
N TYR A 1110 17.43 -1.69 -27.52
CA TYR A 1110 16.33 -0.71 -27.49
C TYR A 1110 16.75 0.63 -26.86
N GLY A 1111 17.36 0.62 -25.67
CA GLY A 1111 17.79 1.84 -24.95
C GLY A 1111 18.82 2.65 -25.74
N GLU A 1112 19.72 2.01 -26.49
CA GLU A 1112 20.65 2.70 -27.38
C GLU A 1112 19.91 3.44 -28.52
N ARG A 1113 18.93 2.80 -29.16
CA ARG A 1113 18.18 3.37 -30.30
C ARG A 1113 17.12 4.39 -29.93
N LEU A 1114 16.48 4.21 -28.77
CA LEU A 1114 15.53 5.16 -28.19
C LEU A 1114 16.23 6.23 -27.35
N GLN A 1115 17.56 6.16 -27.23
CA GLN A 1115 18.45 7.02 -26.43
C GLN A 1115 18.15 7.09 -24.92
N ASP A 1116 17.12 6.40 -24.46
CA ASP A 1116 16.61 6.42 -23.10
C ASP A 1116 17.60 5.90 -22.03
N PRO A 1117 17.81 6.65 -20.92
CA PRO A 1117 18.72 6.26 -19.85
C PRO A 1117 18.15 5.18 -18.92
N GLU A 1118 16.83 5.11 -18.71
CA GLU A 1118 16.18 4.13 -17.82
C GLU A 1118 16.30 2.71 -18.38
N LEU A 1119 16.04 2.54 -19.69
CA LEU A 1119 16.20 1.25 -20.39
C LEU A 1119 17.66 0.79 -20.37
N LYS A 1120 18.63 1.72 -20.44
CA LYS A 1120 20.07 1.41 -20.29
C LYS A 1120 20.42 1.00 -18.87
N ALA A 1121 19.87 1.67 -17.85
CA ALA A 1121 20.04 1.32 -16.45
C ALA A 1121 19.42 -0.07 -16.16
N ALA A 1122 18.17 -0.32 -16.54
CA ALA A 1122 17.51 -1.62 -16.37
C ALA A 1122 18.26 -2.76 -17.08
N ALA A 1123 18.80 -2.52 -18.28
CA ALA A 1123 19.64 -3.49 -19.00
C ALA A 1123 20.96 -3.81 -18.27
N THR A 1124 21.51 -2.87 -17.49
CA THR A 1124 22.78 -3.01 -16.75
C THR A 1124 22.63 -3.29 -15.24
N SER A 1125 21.40 -3.27 -14.71
CA SER A 1125 21.05 -3.57 -13.31
C SER A 1125 21.64 -4.89 -12.80
N ASP A 1126 22.01 -4.89 -11.51
CA ASP A 1126 22.56 -6.01 -10.77
C ASP A 1126 21.52 -7.05 -10.32
N LEU A 1127 20.25 -6.88 -10.68
CA LEU A 1127 19.16 -7.78 -10.33
C LEU A 1127 19.00 -8.94 -11.32
N PHE A 1128 18.42 -10.04 -10.87
CA PHE A 1128 17.99 -11.18 -11.68
C PHE A 1128 16.53 -11.49 -11.31
N TRP A 1129 15.70 -11.77 -12.30
CA TRP A 1129 14.25 -11.92 -12.11
C TRP A 1129 13.86 -13.40 -12.09
N ASP A 1130 13.88 -13.97 -10.89
CA ASP A 1130 13.55 -15.38 -10.66
C ASP A 1130 12.04 -15.59 -10.55
N THR A 1131 11.55 -16.78 -10.92
CA THR A 1131 10.13 -17.10 -10.93
C THR A 1131 9.73 -17.82 -9.63
N VAL A 1132 8.68 -17.33 -8.97
CA VAL A 1132 8.02 -18.02 -7.85
C VAL A 1132 7.42 -19.34 -8.36
N VAL A 1133 7.80 -20.47 -7.76
CA VAL A 1133 7.31 -21.80 -8.13
C VAL A 1133 6.27 -22.35 -7.17
N ALA A 1134 6.30 -21.94 -5.90
CA ALA A 1134 5.34 -22.34 -4.87
C ALA A 1134 5.31 -21.31 -3.74
N ILE A 1135 4.15 -21.19 -3.10
CA ILE A 1135 3.93 -20.43 -1.86
C ILE A 1135 3.12 -21.35 -0.96
N GLU A 1136 3.64 -21.68 0.21
CA GLU A 1136 3.08 -22.69 1.10
C GLU A 1136 2.99 -22.13 2.54
N PRO A 1137 1.87 -22.28 3.27
CA PRO A 1137 1.82 -21.92 4.69
C PRO A 1137 2.79 -22.78 5.51
N ASP A 1138 3.49 -22.16 6.46
CA ASP A 1138 4.61 -22.77 7.20
C ASP A 1138 4.51 -22.54 8.73
N GLY A 1139 3.28 -22.51 9.24
CA GLY A 1139 2.97 -22.44 10.68
C GLY A 1139 3.23 -21.07 11.32
N GLU A 1140 3.49 -21.07 12.64
CA GLU A 1140 3.79 -19.86 13.41
C GLU A 1140 5.18 -19.92 14.06
N GLU A 1141 6.03 -18.94 13.77
CA GLU A 1141 7.40 -18.80 14.30
C GLU A 1141 7.65 -17.35 14.76
N ASP A 1142 8.67 -17.16 15.60
CA ASP A 1142 9.19 -15.84 15.93
C ASP A 1142 9.72 -15.13 14.67
N VAL A 1143 9.17 -13.95 14.42
CA VAL A 1143 9.55 -13.09 13.30
C VAL A 1143 10.33 -11.86 13.77
N PHE A 1144 11.18 -11.39 12.88
CA PHE A 1144 12.23 -10.41 13.08
C PHE A 1144 12.20 -9.44 11.91
N ASP A 1145 12.82 -8.29 12.11
CA ASP A 1145 12.66 -7.16 11.21
C ASP A 1145 13.87 -6.21 11.32
N LEU A 1146 14.12 -5.49 10.21
CA LEU A 1146 15.31 -4.73 9.90
C LEU A 1146 14.92 -3.53 9.03
N THR A 1147 15.34 -2.33 9.42
CA THR A 1147 15.10 -1.09 8.66
C THR A 1147 16.42 -0.52 8.16
N VAL A 1148 16.47 -0.13 6.88
CA VAL A 1148 17.62 0.53 6.23
C VAL A 1148 17.23 1.94 5.77
N PRO A 1149 17.60 3.01 6.50
CA PRO A 1149 17.31 4.39 6.11
C PRO A 1149 17.84 4.73 4.71
N GLY A 1150 17.04 5.46 3.92
CA GLY A 1150 17.37 5.84 2.55
C GLY A 1150 16.81 4.85 1.51
N PRO A 1151 17.57 3.83 1.04
CA PRO A 1151 17.14 2.96 -0.07
C PRO A 1151 15.96 2.02 0.23
N ALA A 1152 15.47 2.01 1.48
CA ALA A 1152 14.28 1.28 1.93
C ALA A 1152 14.26 -0.24 1.68
N SER A 1153 15.43 -0.86 1.47
CA SER A 1153 15.54 -2.27 1.11
C SER A 1153 16.80 -2.94 1.67
N TRP A 1154 16.81 -4.27 1.70
CA TRP A 1154 17.96 -5.09 2.08
C TRP A 1154 17.91 -6.48 1.43
N LEU A 1155 19.06 -7.16 1.34
CA LEU A 1155 19.13 -8.51 0.76
C LEU A 1155 18.88 -9.61 1.81
N ALA A 1156 17.71 -10.24 1.71
CA ALA A 1156 17.30 -11.43 2.46
C ALA A 1156 17.70 -12.71 1.70
N ASP A 1157 18.86 -13.27 2.06
CA ASP A 1157 19.60 -14.30 1.30
C ASP A 1157 19.63 -14.02 -0.21
N GLY A 1158 19.98 -12.79 -0.57
CA GLY A 1158 20.04 -12.33 -1.95
C GLY A 1158 18.69 -12.11 -2.63
N ILE A 1159 17.54 -12.31 -1.96
CA ILE A 1159 16.23 -11.84 -2.41
C ILE A 1159 16.06 -10.39 -1.93
N VAL A 1160 15.51 -9.51 -2.78
CA VAL A 1160 15.33 -8.10 -2.43
C VAL A 1160 14.10 -7.92 -1.54
N SER A 1161 14.34 -7.57 -0.28
CA SER A 1161 13.33 -7.35 0.77
C SER A 1161 13.14 -5.86 1.05
N HIS A 1162 11.93 -5.44 1.41
CA HIS A 1162 11.63 -4.07 1.81
C HIS A 1162 11.90 -3.84 3.32
N ASN A 1163 11.94 -2.56 3.71
CA ASN A 1163 11.88 -2.10 5.10
C ASN A 1163 10.48 -2.21 5.70
N SER A 1164 10.41 -2.26 7.04
CA SER A 1164 9.19 -1.94 7.79
C SER A 1164 9.13 -0.47 8.27
N GLY A 1165 7.96 -0.05 8.76
CA GLY A 1165 7.89 0.81 9.95
C GLY A 1165 8.14 2.32 9.82
N ALA A 1166 8.21 2.92 8.62
CA ALA A 1166 8.58 4.33 8.47
C ALA A 1166 7.80 5.35 9.34
N ILE A 1167 6.48 5.15 9.52
CA ILE A 1167 5.62 5.99 10.39
C ILE A 1167 6.18 6.07 11.82
N GLU A 1168 6.75 4.97 12.31
CA GLU A 1168 7.30 4.90 13.65
C GLU A 1168 8.53 5.79 13.79
N GLN A 1169 9.37 5.91 12.76
CA GLN A 1169 10.65 6.61 12.87
C GLN A 1169 10.46 8.12 13.09
N ASP A 1170 9.58 8.72 12.30
CA ASP A 1170 9.32 10.17 12.30
C ASP A 1170 8.53 10.63 13.52
N ALA A 1171 7.62 9.79 14.04
CA ALA A 1171 6.81 10.08 15.21
C ALA A 1171 7.64 10.20 16.50
N ASP A 1172 7.24 11.13 17.38
CA ASP A 1172 7.87 11.33 18.70
C ASP A 1172 7.05 10.67 19.82
N LEU A 1173 5.73 10.64 19.64
CA LEU A 1173 4.75 9.99 20.51
C LEU A 1173 3.83 9.11 19.66
N ILE A 1174 3.63 7.86 20.06
CA ILE A 1174 2.68 6.92 19.41
C ILE A 1174 1.76 6.36 20.48
N VAL A 1175 0.46 6.56 20.26
CA VAL A 1175 -0.61 6.21 21.18
C VAL A 1175 -1.56 5.25 20.49
N PHE A 1176 -1.87 4.12 21.13
CA PHE A 1176 -2.92 3.21 20.69
C PHE A 1176 -4.17 3.32 21.56
N ILE A 1177 -5.34 3.14 20.96
CA ILE A 1177 -6.61 3.10 21.67
C ILE A 1177 -7.14 1.66 21.68
N TYR A 1178 -7.39 1.12 22.88
CA TYR A 1178 -7.99 -0.20 23.10
C TYR A 1178 -9.23 -0.08 24.00
N ARG A 1179 -10.27 -0.86 23.70
CA ARG A 1179 -11.49 -0.99 24.51
C ARG A 1179 -11.86 -2.46 24.57
N ASP A 1180 -11.73 -3.07 25.74
CA ASP A 1180 -11.90 -4.53 25.89
C ASP A 1180 -13.34 -4.97 25.58
N GLU A 1181 -14.32 -4.15 25.96
CA GLU A 1181 -15.76 -4.34 25.70
C GLU A 1181 -16.14 -4.49 24.22
N VAL A 1182 -15.31 -4.00 23.29
CA VAL A 1182 -15.50 -4.18 21.84
C VAL A 1182 -15.23 -5.64 21.44
N TYR A 1183 -14.29 -6.28 22.13
CA TYR A 1183 -13.75 -7.58 21.75
C TYR A 1183 -14.24 -8.73 22.64
N ASN A 1184 -14.70 -8.42 23.86
CA ASN A 1184 -15.09 -9.36 24.90
C ASN A 1184 -16.47 -8.96 25.48
N LYS A 1185 -17.53 -9.69 25.07
CA LYS A 1185 -18.94 -9.38 25.41
C LYS A 1185 -19.24 -9.37 26.93
N GLU A 1186 -18.49 -10.14 27.71
CA GLU A 1186 -18.60 -10.25 29.18
C GLU A 1186 -17.52 -9.46 29.94
N SER A 1187 -16.82 -8.52 29.30
CA SER A 1187 -15.79 -7.72 29.98
C SER A 1187 -16.33 -6.97 31.20
N ASN A 1188 -15.57 -6.99 32.30
CA ASN A 1188 -15.80 -6.17 33.49
C ASN A 1188 -15.41 -4.70 33.26
N ASP A 1189 -14.58 -4.41 32.25
CA ASP A 1189 -14.03 -3.08 31.94
C ASP A 1189 -14.94 -2.28 30.97
N LYS A 1190 -16.27 -2.45 31.08
CA LYS A 1190 -17.23 -1.73 30.23
C LYS A 1190 -17.22 -0.22 30.49
N GLY A 1191 -17.23 0.56 29.41
CA GLY A 1191 -17.03 2.00 29.45
C GLY A 1191 -15.59 2.45 29.77
N ILE A 1192 -14.61 1.54 29.84
CA ILE A 1192 -13.19 1.88 30.01
C ILE A 1192 -12.47 1.79 28.67
N ALA A 1193 -11.69 2.82 28.36
CA ALA A 1193 -10.76 2.84 27.25
C ALA A 1193 -9.31 2.91 27.77
N GLU A 1194 -8.47 2.03 27.26
CA GLU A 1194 -7.04 2.04 27.51
C GLU A 1194 -6.33 2.85 26.41
N ILE A 1195 -5.58 3.85 26.84
CA ILE A 1195 -4.74 4.71 26.02
C ILE A 1195 -3.30 4.23 26.23
N ILE A 1196 -2.80 3.43 25.29
CA ILE A 1196 -1.52 2.73 25.38
C ILE A 1196 -0.45 3.58 24.70
N ILE A 1197 0.46 4.17 25.48
CA ILE A 1197 1.62 4.90 24.96
C ILE A 1197 2.66 3.85 24.52
N GLY A 1198 2.70 3.59 23.21
CA GLY A 1198 3.58 2.58 22.60
C GLY A 1198 5.00 3.08 22.30
N LYS A 1199 5.17 4.39 22.10
CA LYS A 1199 6.46 5.07 21.93
C LYS A 1199 6.38 6.47 22.48
N GLN A 1200 7.39 6.92 23.22
CA GLN A 1200 7.56 8.33 23.62
C GLN A 1200 9.05 8.65 23.64
N ARG A 1201 9.50 9.69 22.91
CA ARG A 1201 10.94 10.06 22.85
C ARG A 1201 11.49 10.63 24.15
N ASN A 1202 10.66 11.36 24.89
CA ASN A 1202 11.09 12.24 25.99
C ASN A 1202 10.50 11.85 27.36
N GLY A 1203 9.93 10.66 27.53
CA GLY A 1203 9.32 10.21 28.78
C GLY A 1203 8.83 8.75 28.74
N PRO A 1204 8.08 8.31 29.76
CA PRO A 1204 7.74 6.89 29.95
C PRO A 1204 6.71 6.36 28.93
N ILE A 1205 6.78 5.05 28.66
CA ILE A 1205 5.73 4.28 27.98
C ILE A 1205 4.85 3.58 29.01
N GLY A 1206 3.60 3.24 28.65
CA GLY A 1206 2.66 2.60 29.57
C GLY A 1206 1.21 2.64 29.08
N THR A 1207 0.25 2.52 29.99
CA THR A 1207 -1.17 2.52 29.65
C THR A 1207 -1.95 3.36 30.65
N VAL A 1208 -2.66 4.37 30.14
CA VAL A 1208 -3.59 5.22 30.88
C VAL A 1208 -5.01 4.66 30.70
N ARG A 1209 -5.86 4.76 31.72
CA ARG A 1209 -7.29 4.42 31.63
C ARG A 1209 -8.11 5.71 31.56
N LEU A 1210 -9.05 5.76 30.62
CA LEU A 1210 -10.06 6.81 30.51
C LEU A 1210 -11.46 6.20 30.54
N THR A 1211 -12.44 6.96 30.98
CA THR A 1211 -13.85 6.60 30.90
C THR A 1211 -14.41 7.04 29.55
N PHE A 1212 -15.00 6.13 28.77
CA PHE A 1212 -15.65 6.44 27.49
C PHE A 1212 -17.17 6.47 27.62
N LEU A 1213 -17.75 7.66 27.51
CA LEU A 1213 -19.18 7.91 27.54
C LEU A 1213 -19.76 7.88 26.12
N GLY A 1214 -20.02 6.68 25.60
CA GLY A 1214 -20.45 6.48 24.21
C GLY A 1214 -21.66 7.32 23.77
N LYS A 1215 -22.65 7.51 24.64
CA LYS A 1215 -23.84 8.37 24.40
C LYS A 1215 -23.52 9.84 24.09
N TYR A 1216 -22.37 10.34 24.54
CA TYR A 1216 -21.93 11.73 24.34
C TYR A 1216 -20.69 11.84 23.44
N THR A 1217 -20.24 10.71 22.86
CA THR A 1217 -18.98 10.61 22.10
C THR A 1217 -17.78 11.24 22.86
N LYS A 1218 -17.72 11.03 24.18
CA LYS A 1218 -16.84 11.76 25.09
C LYS A 1218 -15.91 10.83 25.88
N PHE A 1219 -14.63 11.17 25.95
CA PHE A 1219 -13.68 10.62 26.93
C PHE A 1219 -13.60 11.54 28.17
N GLU A 1220 -13.50 10.96 29.36
CA GLU A 1220 -13.29 11.65 30.63
C GLU A 1220 -12.22 10.93 31.47
N ASN A 1221 -11.63 11.63 32.45
CA ASN A 1221 -10.68 11.04 33.40
C ASN A 1221 -11.29 9.84 34.13
N TYR A 1222 -10.49 8.81 34.37
CA TYR A 1222 -10.95 7.62 35.08
C TYR A 1222 -11.04 7.89 36.58
N ILE A 1223 -12.21 7.63 37.17
CA ILE A 1223 -12.41 7.73 38.63
C ILE A 1223 -12.59 6.32 39.15
N GLY A 1224 -11.52 5.73 39.67
CA GLY A 1224 -11.58 4.42 40.31
C GLY A 1224 -12.51 4.41 41.52
N SER A 1225 -13.26 3.33 41.70
CA SER A 1225 -14.10 3.15 42.88
C SER A 1225 -13.25 3.04 44.14
N TYR A 1226 -13.26 4.10 44.96
CA TYR A 1226 -12.56 4.20 46.24
C TYR A 1226 -13.14 3.21 47.27
N TYR A 1227 -12.71 1.94 47.23
CA TYR A 1227 -12.97 0.94 48.27
C TYR A 1227 -11.78 0.00 48.46
N GLY A 1228 -10.82 0.47 49.26
CA GLY A 1228 -10.06 -0.31 50.24
C GLY A 1228 -9.06 -1.38 49.75
N GLU A 1229 -7.79 -0.99 49.69
CA GLU A 1229 -6.65 -1.88 50.02
C GLU A 1229 -5.69 -1.16 50.99
N ASP A 1230 -6.18 -0.84 52.19
CA ASP A 1230 -5.35 -0.87 53.39
C ASP A 1230 -5.35 -2.34 53.87
N GLU A 1231 -4.44 -3.19 53.38
CA GLU A 1231 -3.92 -4.37 54.11
C GLU A 1231 -2.74 -5.06 53.38
N HIS A 1232 -1.55 -4.93 54.00
CA HIS A 1232 -0.30 -5.71 53.84
C HIS A 1232 0.67 -5.45 52.68
#